data_AF-A0AAJ6CHZ8-F1
#
_entry.id   AF-A0AAJ6CHZ8-F1
#
_cell.length_a   1.000
_cell.length_b   1.000
_cell.length_c   1.000
_cell.angle_alpha   90.00
_cell.angle_beta   90.00
_cell.angle_gamma   90.00
#
_symmetry.space_group_name_H-M   'P 1'
#
loop_
_entity.id
_entity.type
_entity.pdbx_description
1 polymer ?
#
loop_
_entity_poly.entity_id
_entity_poly.type
_entity_poly.pdbx_seq_one_letter_code
_entity_poly.pdbx_strand_id
1 'polypeptide(L)'
;MVDAKKMRGLGSDSPSTTATTAPESKRAKYTPNGLQASALAKLMRNPDKEIKLPEPATEKSVRPPPDIVPNVGSSTAGAGSGEFHVYTQSRQREYQRLNILAEKAQREAEHAQFVQRQTQLSAEHEKKTAKNRARRDKKKAAAGRSKAQTLNPKSLSKQESESTAANANTDTSFHNSRSADREADLMPSAVTTASLRICRPTSVRAGLVASVSSVRLLSTQVSGRSVNSQRLNRVSTLIPRRSMAVAAGVGKGEVNERPPPDQVIQDIADYVHDYEITSETAYNTARLCLLDSLGCGIEALRFQAARNVLGPVVPGTIVPNGAKVPGTDYQLDPIRAAFNNGALIRWLDFNDTWLAAEWGHPSDNLGSILAVADWLSRTKVAEGGKPFTVQDVLTASIKAHEIQGNIAIENSFNRVGLDHVVLVKVASCAVVSKMLGLSREQTVDAITQAFVDGQSLRTYRHAPNAGSRKSWAAGDACSRAVNLALLVQRGEGGYNSVLTAKTWGFYDVLFKGQPFKFQRPYTSYVMENVLFKLAPAEFHAQTAVEAAVQLYAKLQEAGKTSDDIKSVKIRTQEAAVRIISKQGKLNNYADRDHCLQYMVAVPLIKGSLEPGDYTDEFASDPRIDALREKMLVEEEPRYTSEYLEPEKRSIGNSVELELNDGTTLDAVAIDYPVGHARRRDEAVPLIASKLKKHLADIYNEQQKDNILQLLTDHDRLVKMPVNEFMDLWAK
;
A
#
# COMPACT_ATOMS: atom_id res chain seq x y z
N MET A 1 -18.75 69.43 -27.97
CA MET A 1 -17.65 70.42 -28.10
C MET A 1 -16.35 69.70 -27.79
N VAL A 2 -15.20 69.92 -28.46
CA VAL A 2 -14.86 70.42 -29.82
C VAL A 2 -13.35 70.09 -30.02
N ASP A 3 -12.81 70.17 -31.25
CA ASP A 3 -11.42 69.90 -31.72
C ASP A 3 -10.24 69.83 -30.70
N ALA A 4 -9.20 68.99 -30.82
CA ALA A 4 -8.41 68.47 -31.97
C ALA A 4 -7.34 69.44 -32.56
N LYS A 5 -6.25 68.87 -33.15
CA LYS A 5 -5.00 69.53 -33.68
C LYS A 5 -4.03 69.99 -32.56
N LYS A 6 -2.70 70.15 -32.71
CA LYS A 6 -1.65 70.13 -33.78
C LYS A 6 -0.27 69.91 -33.06
N MET A 7 0.93 69.58 -33.61
CA MET A 7 1.42 69.19 -34.95
C MET A 7 2.80 68.46 -34.87
N ARG A 8 3.19 67.84 -36.01
CA ARG A 8 4.50 67.38 -36.60
C ARG A 8 5.79 68.15 -36.21
N GLY A 9 7.02 67.70 -36.49
CA GLY A 9 7.59 66.58 -37.29
C GLY A 9 9.14 66.47 -37.09
N LEU A 10 9.87 65.40 -37.46
CA LEU A 10 10.33 64.90 -38.78
C LEU A 10 11.83 65.20 -39.08
N GLY A 11 12.53 64.23 -39.71
CA GLY A 11 13.96 64.27 -40.11
C GLY A 11 14.89 63.57 -39.07
N SER A 12 15.69 62.52 -39.32
CA SER A 12 16.48 61.99 -40.47
C SER A 12 17.96 62.38 -40.43
N ASP A 13 18.85 61.39 -40.20
CA ASP A 13 19.95 60.98 -41.10
C ASP A 13 20.90 59.97 -40.44
N SER A 14 21.83 59.39 -41.22
CA SER A 14 22.83 58.41 -40.76
C SER A 14 24.09 58.44 -41.63
N PRO A 15 25.30 58.48 -41.04
CA PRO A 15 26.54 58.24 -41.78
C PRO A 15 27.21 56.90 -41.39
N SER A 16 27.87 56.27 -42.35
CA SER A 16 28.65 55.03 -42.18
C SER A 16 30.16 55.30 -42.26
N THR A 17 30.97 54.60 -41.48
CA THR A 17 32.44 54.52 -41.65
C THR A 17 32.96 53.09 -41.49
N THR A 18 34.20 52.86 -41.93
CA THR A 18 34.72 51.57 -42.41
C THR A 18 35.48 50.71 -41.39
N ALA A 19 35.67 49.45 -41.76
CA ALA A 19 36.22 48.37 -40.93
C ALA A 19 37.72 48.47 -40.62
N THR A 20 38.16 47.72 -39.60
CA THR A 20 39.53 47.16 -39.47
C THR A 20 39.45 45.84 -38.71
N THR A 21 40.19 44.82 -39.12
CA THR A 21 40.10 43.45 -38.57
C THR A 21 41.47 42.80 -38.36
N ALA A 22 41.84 42.52 -37.10
CA ALA A 22 42.83 41.51 -36.69
C ALA A 22 42.89 41.40 -35.15
N PRO A 23 43.37 40.29 -34.56
CA PRO A 23 43.35 38.90 -35.05
C PRO A 23 42.57 37.96 -34.11
N GLU A 24 42.22 36.76 -34.58
CA GLU A 24 41.69 35.71 -33.68
C GLU A 24 42.79 35.20 -32.73
N SER A 25 42.58 35.35 -31.42
CA SER A 25 43.32 34.59 -30.41
C SER A 25 42.50 33.40 -29.92
N LYS A 26 43.18 32.26 -29.73
CA LYS A 26 42.55 30.94 -29.54
C LYS A 26 41.57 30.94 -28.36
N ARG A 27 40.29 30.61 -28.61
CA ARG A 27 39.25 30.44 -27.58
C ARG A 27 39.70 29.46 -26.49
N ALA A 28 40.14 29.99 -25.34
CA ALA A 28 40.33 29.20 -24.13
C ALA A 28 38.97 28.58 -23.72
N LYS A 29 38.96 27.29 -23.39
CA LYS A 29 37.73 26.62 -22.92
C LYS A 29 37.32 27.21 -21.58
N TYR A 30 36.19 27.92 -21.55
CA TYR A 30 35.58 28.39 -20.31
C TYR A 30 35.22 27.20 -19.41
N THR A 31 36.05 26.94 -18.40
CA THR A 31 35.69 26.03 -17.31
C THR A 31 34.73 26.74 -16.36
N PRO A 32 33.86 26.00 -15.63
CA PRO A 32 32.97 26.61 -14.62
C PRO A 32 33.74 27.47 -13.61
N ASN A 33 34.91 27.00 -13.19
CA ASN A 33 35.81 27.71 -12.27
C ASN A 33 36.30 29.04 -12.86
N GLY A 34 36.57 29.12 -14.16
CA GLY A 34 36.99 30.36 -14.84
C GLY A 34 35.86 31.39 -14.92
N LEU A 35 34.62 30.94 -15.16
CA LEU A 35 33.42 31.80 -15.10
C LEU A 35 33.19 32.31 -13.67
N GLN A 36 33.31 31.43 -12.66
CA GLN A 36 33.18 31.80 -11.26
C GLN A 36 34.27 32.79 -10.80
N ALA A 37 35.52 32.60 -11.22
CA ALA A 37 36.62 33.52 -10.94
C ALA A 37 36.41 34.89 -11.60
N SER A 38 35.90 34.93 -12.84
CA SER A 38 35.53 36.18 -13.52
C SER A 38 34.39 36.91 -12.81
N ALA A 39 33.37 36.18 -12.33
CA ALA A 39 32.28 36.74 -11.54
C ALA A 39 32.76 37.31 -10.20
N LEU A 40 33.63 36.59 -9.47
CA LEU A 40 34.25 37.08 -8.23
C LEU A 40 35.10 38.33 -8.48
N ALA A 41 35.95 38.33 -9.51
CA ALA A 41 36.77 39.50 -9.88
C ALA A 41 35.92 40.72 -10.29
N LYS A 42 34.70 40.51 -10.78
CA LYS A 42 33.72 41.57 -11.09
C LYS A 42 33.02 42.10 -9.84
N LEU A 43 32.73 41.24 -8.86
CA LEU A 43 32.14 41.61 -7.56
C LEU A 43 33.14 42.34 -6.67
N MET A 44 34.34 41.79 -6.50
CA MET A 44 35.44 42.34 -5.70
C MET A 44 36.09 43.59 -6.31
N ARG A 45 35.55 44.12 -7.42
CA ARG A 45 36.09 45.31 -8.11
C ARG A 45 35.80 46.60 -7.37
N ASN A 46 34.65 46.66 -6.69
CA ASN A 46 34.21 47.78 -5.84
C ASN A 46 33.62 47.20 -4.53
N PRO A 47 34.46 46.75 -3.57
CA PRO A 47 33.98 46.06 -2.37
C PRO A 47 33.15 46.97 -1.45
N ASP A 48 33.43 48.27 -1.45
CA ASP A 48 32.78 49.28 -0.60
C ASP A 48 31.37 49.69 -1.08
N LYS A 49 30.88 49.07 -2.16
CA LYS A 49 29.54 49.37 -2.70
C LYS A 49 28.46 48.67 -1.87
N GLU A 50 27.86 49.41 -0.95
CA GLU A 50 26.72 48.99 -0.13
C GLU A 50 25.63 48.26 -0.94
N ILE A 51 25.32 47.03 -0.55
CA ILE A 51 24.31 46.19 -1.19
C ILE A 51 22.98 46.39 -0.45
N LYS A 52 22.13 47.26 -0.99
CA LYS A 52 20.75 47.42 -0.50
C LYS A 52 19.92 46.20 -0.88
N LEU A 53 19.82 45.25 0.05
CA LEU A 53 18.86 44.15 0.02
C LEU A 53 17.43 44.74 0.16
N PRO A 54 16.42 44.15 -0.50
CA PRO A 54 15.03 44.54 -0.27
C PRO A 54 14.62 44.17 1.16
N GLU A 55 13.90 45.06 1.83
CA GLU A 55 13.38 44.79 3.18
C GLU A 55 12.40 43.61 3.17
N PRO A 56 12.39 42.77 4.22
CA PRO A 56 11.47 41.64 4.31
C PRO A 56 10.03 42.16 4.41
N ALA A 57 9.12 41.55 3.64
CA ALA A 57 7.69 41.88 3.71
C ALA A 57 7.15 41.61 5.13
N THR A 58 6.43 42.58 5.70
CA THR A 58 5.90 42.50 7.05
C THR A 58 4.98 41.30 7.24
N GLU A 59 5.21 40.52 8.30
CA GLU A 59 4.39 39.35 8.58
C GLU A 59 2.95 39.74 8.94
N LYS A 60 1.98 39.06 8.33
CA LYS A 60 0.55 39.25 8.61
C LYS A 60 0.23 38.69 10.00
N SER A 61 0.23 39.55 11.02
CA SER A 61 -0.12 39.13 12.38
C SER A 61 -1.59 38.71 12.46
N VAL A 62 -1.84 37.60 13.16
CA VAL A 62 -3.17 37.05 13.42
C VAL A 62 -3.62 37.55 14.79
N ARG A 63 -4.81 38.13 14.88
CA ARG A 63 -5.43 38.42 16.19
C ARG A 63 -5.80 37.10 16.87
N PRO A 64 -5.52 36.91 18.17
CA PRO A 64 -5.96 35.71 18.89
C PRO A 64 -7.50 35.60 18.87
N PRO A 65 -8.05 34.37 18.98
CA PRO A 65 -9.49 34.19 19.16
C PRO A 65 -9.94 34.84 20.48
N PRO A 66 -11.18 35.39 20.55
CA PRO A 66 -11.74 35.86 21.82
C PRO A 66 -12.12 34.67 22.71
N ASP A 67 -11.71 34.69 23.97
CA ASP A 67 -11.92 33.57 24.92
C ASP A 67 -13.39 33.28 25.22
N ILE A 68 -14.26 34.28 25.09
CA ILE A 68 -15.72 34.15 25.27
C ILE A 68 -16.42 34.81 24.09
N VAL A 69 -17.31 34.04 23.44
CA VAL A 69 -18.26 34.54 22.43
C VAL A 69 -19.63 34.62 23.10
N PRO A 70 -20.12 35.81 23.50
CA PRO A 70 -21.31 35.92 24.37
C PRO A 70 -22.62 35.52 23.70
N ASN A 71 -22.71 35.57 22.36
CA ASN A 71 -23.87 35.10 21.61
C ASN A 71 -23.56 33.78 20.90
N VAL A 72 -23.77 32.65 21.60
CA VAL A 72 -23.82 31.31 20.98
C VAL A 72 -25.30 30.95 20.74
N GLY A 73 -25.87 31.47 19.65
CA GLY A 73 -27.24 31.14 19.26
C GLY A 73 -27.38 29.64 19.00
N SER A 74 -28.29 28.98 19.71
CA SER A 74 -28.58 27.55 19.52
C SER A 74 -29.13 27.26 18.13
N SER A 75 -28.93 26.02 17.64
CA SER A 75 -29.37 25.57 16.31
C SER A 75 -30.89 25.34 16.20
N THR A 76 -31.67 26.35 16.56
CA THR A 76 -33.13 26.43 16.45
C THR A 76 -33.53 27.24 15.22
N ALA A 77 -34.45 26.73 14.40
CA ALA A 77 -34.90 27.41 13.20
C ALA A 77 -35.60 28.73 13.54
N GLY A 78 -35.04 29.86 13.10
CA GLY A 78 -35.54 31.20 13.44
C GLY A 78 -34.48 32.33 13.39
N ALA A 79 -33.19 32.00 13.21
CA ALA A 79 -32.11 32.99 13.15
C ALA A 79 -32.36 34.07 12.09
N GLY A 80 -32.31 35.34 12.51
CA GLY A 80 -32.58 36.49 11.64
C GLY A 80 -31.45 36.77 10.65
N SER A 81 -31.74 37.54 9.59
CA SER A 81 -30.75 37.90 8.55
C SER A 81 -29.48 38.57 9.12
N GLY A 82 -29.61 39.33 10.22
CA GLY A 82 -28.47 39.91 10.94
C GLY A 82 -27.50 38.85 11.51
N GLU A 83 -28.01 37.79 12.11
CA GLU A 83 -27.19 36.72 12.70
C GLU A 83 -26.45 35.91 11.62
N PHE A 84 -27.10 35.68 10.48
CA PHE A 84 -26.47 35.03 9.32
C PHE A 84 -25.25 35.82 8.81
N HIS A 85 -25.32 37.16 8.79
CA HIS A 85 -24.17 38.00 8.44
C HIS A 85 -23.06 37.95 9.49
N VAL A 86 -23.39 37.92 10.79
CA VAL A 86 -22.39 37.78 11.87
C VAL A 86 -21.68 36.41 11.78
N TYR A 87 -22.43 35.32 11.59
CA TYR A 87 -21.87 33.99 11.37
C TYR A 87 -20.98 33.93 10.13
N THR A 88 -21.44 34.50 9.00
CA THR A 88 -20.69 34.54 7.75
C THR A 88 -19.35 35.27 7.90
N GLN A 89 -19.34 36.45 8.54
CA GLN A 89 -18.10 37.17 8.82
C GLN A 89 -17.19 36.42 9.80
N SER A 90 -17.76 35.74 10.80
CA SER A 90 -17.00 34.91 11.74
C SER A 90 -16.29 33.76 11.02
N ARG A 91 -17.02 33.02 10.17
CA ARG A 91 -16.46 31.97 9.30
C ARG A 91 -15.40 32.51 8.34
N GLN A 92 -15.61 33.65 7.70
CA GLN A 92 -14.61 34.26 6.81
C GLN A 92 -13.31 34.61 7.54
N ARG A 93 -13.39 35.16 8.76
CA ARG A 93 -12.22 35.43 9.61
C ARG A 93 -11.49 34.13 9.99
N GLU A 94 -12.22 33.07 10.33
CA GLU A 94 -11.61 31.77 10.67
C GLU A 94 -10.97 31.08 9.45
N TYR A 95 -11.59 31.13 8.26
CA TYR A 95 -10.96 30.63 7.03
C TYR A 95 -9.69 31.42 6.67
N GLN A 96 -9.67 32.74 6.86
CA GLN A 96 -8.45 33.53 6.71
C GLN A 96 -7.37 33.13 7.72
N ARG A 97 -7.75 32.87 8.98
CA ARG A 97 -6.83 32.38 10.03
C ARG A 97 -6.21 31.03 9.68
N LEU A 98 -7.03 30.07 9.23
CA LEU A 98 -6.59 28.74 8.82
C LEU A 98 -5.66 28.80 7.60
N ASN A 99 -5.97 29.65 6.61
CA ASN A 99 -5.12 29.83 5.43
C ASN A 99 -3.74 30.43 5.81
N ILE A 100 -3.69 31.42 6.71
CA ILE A 100 -2.41 32.00 7.18
C ILE A 100 -1.59 30.96 7.97
N LEU A 101 -2.25 30.13 8.78
CA LEU A 101 -1.59 29.04 9.51
C LEU A 101 -1.03 27.97 8.56
N ALA A 102 -1.77 27.60 7.51
CA ALA A 102 -1.32 26.68 6.47
C ALA A 102 -0.15 27.24 5.65
N GLU A 103 -0.21 28.52 5.24
CA GLU A 103 0.93 29.21 4.60
C GLU A 103 2.18 29.18 5.48
N LYS A 104 2.04 29.43 6.80
CA LYS A 104 3.17 29.40 7.74
C LYS A 104 3.77 28.00 7.86
N ALA A 105 2.95 26.98 8.09
CA ALA A 105 3.40 25.60 8.18
C ALA A 105 4.08 25.11 6.90
N GLN A 106 3.61 25.53 5.72
CA GLN A 106 4.27 25.24 4.45
C GLN A 106 5.66 25.89 4.36
N ARG A 107 5.80 27.18 4.71
CA ARG A 107 7.11 27.87 4.71
C ARG A 107 8.09 27.25 5.70
N GLU A 108 7.62 26.84 6.88
CA GLU A 108 8.44 26.14 7.88
C GLU A 108 8.92 24.78 7.36
N ALA A 109 8.06 24.01 6.68
CA ALA A 109 8.44 22.75 6.03
C ALA A 109 9.43 22.94 4.87
N GLU A 110 9.22 23.95 4.02
CA GLU A 110 10.14 24.30 2.92
C GLU A 110 11.51 24.75 3.46
N HIS A 111 11.53 25.54 4.53
CA HIS A 111 12.77 25.94 5.21
C HIS A 111 13.49 24.74 5.85
N ALA A 112 12.77 23.85 6.53
CA ALA A 112 13.34 22.63 7.10
C ALA A 112 13.96 21.73 6.01
N GLN A 113 13.29 21.55 4.88
CA GLN A 113 13.84 20.82 3.72
C GLN A 113 15.09 21.50 3.13
N PHE A 114 15.12 22.83 3.09
CA PHE A 114 16.30 23.58 2.63
C PHE A 114 17.51 23.39 3.57
N VAL A 115 17.31 23.49 4.89
CA VAL A 115 18.35 23.25 5.90
C VAL A 115 18.83 21.79 5.84
N GLN A 116 17.92 20.82 5.72
CA GLN A 116 18.27 19.41 5.56
C GLN A 116 19.12 19.17 4.29
N ARG A 117 18.77 19.83 3.17
CA ARG A 117 19.56 19.75 1.92
C ARG A 117 20.95 20.39 2.06
N GLN A 118 21.07 21.53 2.76
CA GLN A 118 22.38 22.13 3.02
C GLN A 118 23.26 21.25 3.92
N THR A 119 22.72 20.69 5.01
CA THR A 119 23.50 19.81 5.90
C THR A 119 23.97 18.53 5.21
N GLN A 120 23.12 17.91 4.37
CA GLN A 120 23.50 16.77 3.51
C GLN A 120 24.64 17.13 2.55
N LEU A 121 24.52 18.24 1.81
CA LEU A 121 25.56 18.70 0.87
C LEU A 121 26.88 19.05 1.57
N SER A 122 26.81 19.66 2.76
CA SER A 122 27.98 19.96 3.59
C SER A 122 28.69 18.68 4.05
N ALA A 123 27.94 17.71 4.59
CA ALA A 123 28.48 16.42 5.01
C ALA A 123 29.07 15.61 3.84
N GLU A 124 28.48 15.68 2.64
CA GLU A 124 29.08 15.14 1.42
C GLU A 124 30.41 15.82 1.05
N HIS A 125 30.45 17.15 1.10
CA HIS A 125 31.67 17.91 0.79
C HIS A 125 32.78 17.65 1.81
N GLU A 126 32.44 17.51 3.09
CA GLU A 126 33.36 17.10 4.14
C GLU A 126 33.87 15.67 3.93
N LYS A 127 32.99 14.69 3.67
CA LYS A 127 33.40 13.31 3.34
C LYS A 127 34.36 13.26 2.14
N LYS A 128 34.09 14.04 1.08
CA LYS A 128 34.98 14.19 -0.09
C LYS A 128 36.32 14.84 0.30
N THR A 129 36.29 15.87 1.15
CA THR A 129 37.47 16.59 1.65
C THR A 129 38.35 15.72 2.55
N ALA A 130 37.75 14.95 3.47
CA ALA A 130 38.43 14.01 4.36
C ALA A 130 39.09 12.87 3.57
N LYS A 131 38.39 12.28 2.59
CA LYS A 131 38.95 11.28 1.66
C LYS A 131 40.16 11.83 0.89
N ASN A 132 40.13 13.12 0.51
CA ASN A 132 41.25 13.82 -0.13
C ASN A 132 42.35 14.30 0.85
N ARG A 133 42.06 14.44 2.15
CA ARG A 133 43.05 14.67 3.22
C ARG A 133 43.83 13.37 3.46
N ALA A 134 43.15 12.28 3.81
CA ALA A 134 43.74 10.95 4.00
C ALA A 134 44.55 10.44 2.80
N ARG A 135 44.13 10.74 1.55
CA ARG A 135 44.93 10.44 0.34
C ARG A 135 46.25 11.24 0.27
N ARG A 136 46.26 12.50 0.70
CA ARG A 136 47.49 13.31 0.79
C ARG A 136 48.39 12.83 1.92
N ASP A 137 47.82 12.44 3.05
CA ASP A 137 48.59 12.01 4.22
C ASP A 137 49.21 10.62 4.01
N LYS A 138 48.48 9.68 3.37
CA LYS A 138 49.08 8.41 2.89
C LYS A 138 50.22 8.63 1.90
N LYS A 139 50.12 9.61 0.99
CA LYS A 139 51.24 9.99 0.09
C LYS A 139 52.42 10.61 0.84
N LYS A 140 52.18 11.48 1.83
CA LYS A 140 53.24 12.03 2.70
C LYS A 140 53.95 10.93 3.50
N ALA A 141 53.20 9.99 4.09
CA ALA A 141 53.77 8.86 4.84
C ALA A 141 54.63 7.94 3.96
N ALA A 142 54.21 7.67 2.72
CA ALA A 142 55.01 6.93 1.75
C ALA A 142 56.31 7.67 1.38
N ALA A 143 56.24 8.97 1.10
CA ALA A 143 57.42 9.80 0.79
C ALA A 143 58.36 9.99 2.00
N GLY A 144 57.83 9.97 3.23
CA GLY A 144 58.60 9.94 4.46
C GLY A 144 59.37 8.63 4.61
N ARG A 145 58.71 7.47 4.37
CA ARG A 145 59.38 6.15 4.39
C ARG A 145 60.48 6.05 3.34
N SER A 146 60.28 6.53 2.12
CA SER A 146 61.35 6.49 1.09
C SER A 146 62.56 7.38 1.43
N LYS A 147 62.36 8.50 2.15
CA LYS A 147 63.48 9.30 2.69
C LYS A 147 64.18 8.66 3.89
N ALA A 148 63.44 7.94 4.74
CA ALA A 148 64.03 7.21 5.87
C ALA A 148 64.90 6.01 5.43
N GLN A 149 64.68 5.49 4.23
CA GLN A 149 65.39 4.32 3.68
C GLN A 149 66.69 4.66 2.91
N THR A 150 67.13 5.93 2.89
CA THR A 150 68.26 6.40 2.06
C THR A 150 69.40 7.11 2.82
N LEU A 151 69.43 7.05 4.15
CA LEU A 151 70.53 7.62 4.96
C LEU A 151 71.08 6.61 5.98
N ASN A 152 72.40 6.38 5.90
CA ASN A 152 73.15 5.44 6.73
C ASN A 152 73.79 6.19 7.94
N PRO A 153 73.96 5.59 9.13
CA PRO A 153 74.31 6.34 10.34
C PRO A 153 75.82 6.56 10.52
N LYS A 154 76.22 7.77 10.94
CA LYS A 154 77.55 8.07 11.52
C LYS A 154 77.56 9.42 12.26
N SER A 155 78.60 9.61 13.10
CA SER A 155 78.90 10.77 13.96
C SER A 155 77.92 11.09 15.11
N LEU A 156 78.48 11.62 16.20
CA LEU A 156 77.89 11.82 17.52
C LEU A 156 78.13 13.26 18.02
N SER A 157 77.43 13.60 19.12
CA SER A 157 77.86 14.50 20.23
C SER A 157 77.62 16.02 20.16
N LYS A 158 77.24 16.53 21.36
CA LYS A 158 77.46 17.89 21.95
C LYS A 158 76.80 19.10 21.24
N GLN A 159 76.40 20.18 21.92
CA GLN A 159 76.46 20.67 23.33
C GLN A 159 75.00 21.03 23.80
N GLU A 160 74.61 21.22 25.08
CA GLU A 160 74.97 22.26 26.09
C GLU A 160 74.77 23.71 25.56
N SER A 161 74.22 24.71 26.27
CA SER A 161 73.75 24.81 27.67
C SER A 161 72.75 25.98 27.92
N GLU A 162 71.92 25.83 28.96
CA GLU A 162 71.39 26.82 29.93
C GLU A 162 70.80 28.23 29.59
N SER A 163 69.57 28.44 30.12
CA SER A 163 69.05 29.68 30.77
C SER A 163 68.51 30.83 29.88
N THR A 164 67.69 31.79 30.36
CA THR A 164 67.21 32.16 31.73
C THR A 164 65.68 32.44 31.78
N ALA A 165 65.13 32.71 32.99
CA ALA A 165 63.69 32.71 33.31
C ALA A 165 62.90 34.03 33.11
N ALA A 166 61.55 33.96 33.15
CA ALA A 166 60.64 35.11 33.31
C ALA A 166 59.23 34.75 33.91
N ASN A 167 59.16 34.59 35.24
CA ASN A 167 58.08 34.88 36.21
C ASN A 167 56.55 34.56 36.04
N ALA A 168 55.94 34.36 37.23
CA ALA A 168 54.53 34.43 37.67
C ALA A 168 53.66 33.15 37.51
N ASN A 169 53.04 32.55 38.54
CA ASN A 169 52.23 33.02 39.72
C ASN A 169 50.78 33.39 39.33
N THR A 170 49.70 33.09 40.07
CA THR A 170 49.43 32.43 41.39
C THR A 170 47.91 32.09 41.41
N ASP A 171 47.40 30.89 41.73
CA ASP A 171 47.16 30.21 43.03
C ASP A 171 45.70 30.25 43.58
N THR A 172 45.29 29.11 44.15
CA THR A 172 44.27 28.85 45.22
C THR A 172 42.76 29.22 45.14
N SER A 173 41.93 28.18 45.42
CA SER A 173 40.65 28.16 46.19
C SER A 173 39.37 28.75 45.55
N PHE A 174 38.20 28.09 45.61
CA PHE A 174 37.40 27.80 46.83
C PHE A 174 36.51 26.54 46.75
N HIS A 175 35.95 26.11 47.90
CA HIS A 175 34.91 25.07 48.05
C HIS A 175 33.53 25.51 47.47
N ASN A 176 32.56 24.65 47.15
CA ASN A 176 31.88 23.71 48.07
C ASN A 176 31.14 22.54 47.36
N SER A 177 30.25 21.85 48.10
CA SER A 177 29.83 20.46 47.93
C SER A 177 28.30 20.28 47.82
N ARG A 178 27.84 19.00 47.87
CA ARG A 178 26.44 18.49 47.91
C ARG A 178 25.71 18.40 46.57
N SER A 179 24.74 17.50 46.38
CA SER A 179 24.51 16.08 46.79
C SER A 179 23.18 15.64 46.15
N ALA A 180 22.92 14.34 46.00
CA ALA A 180 21.66 13.83 45.45
C ALA A 180 20.74 13.27 46.55
N ASP A 181 19.43 13.51 46.42
CA ASP A 181 18.27 12.75 46.93
C ASP A 181 17.04 13.28 46.13
N ARG A 182 16.05 12.50 45.65
CA ARG A 182 15.13 11.50 46.27
C ARG A 182 13.99 12.12 47.08
N GLU A 183 12.81 12.15 46.45
CA GLU A 183 11.45 11.95 46.98
C GLU A 183 10.50 11.95 45.75
N ALA A 184 9.22 11.58 45.78
CA ALA A 184 8.46 10.47 46.39
C ALA A 184 6.96 10.84 46.18
N ASP A 185 6.11 9.84 45.93
CA ASP A 185 4.64 9.78 46.02
C ASP A 185 3.77 11.06 45.98
N LEU A 186 2.67 11.00 45.21
CA LEU A 186 1.32 10.82 45.80
C LEU A 186 0.20 10.68 44.74
N MET A 187 -0.67 9.70 44.96
CA MET A 187 -2.03 9.64 44.39
C MET A 187 -3.02 10.34 45.34
N PRO A 188 -4.20 10.73 44.85
CA PRO A 188 -5.39 10.25 45.57
C PRO A 188 -6.49 9.69 44.66
N SER A 189 -7.15 8.65 45.13
CA SER A 189 -8.35 8.06 44.56
C SER A 189 -9.62 8.81 45.00
N ALA A 190 -10.65 8.84 44.15
CA ALA A 190 -12.03 9.05 44.58
C ALA A 190 -12.99 8.15 43.80
N VAL A 191 -13.90 7.48 44.52
CA VAL A 191 -14.96 6.62 43.96
C VAL A 191 -16.28 7.38 43.99
N THR A 192 -17.11 7.28 42.95
CA THR A 192 -18.56 7.49 43.10
C THR A 192 -19.34 6.59 42.15
N THR A 193 -20.24 5.79 42.71
CA THR A 193 -21.19 4.95 41.97
C THR A 193 -22.45 5.74 41.60
N ALA A 194 -22.93 5.58 40.37
CA ALA A 194 -24.31 5.92 40.00
C ALA A 194 -24.92 4.77 39.19
N SER A 195 -25.99 4.17 39.74
CA SER A 195 -26.83 3.19 39.05
C SER A 195 -28.18 3.80 38.68
N LEU A 196 -28.98 3.05 37.91
CA LEU A 196 -30.35 3.37 37.46
C LEU A 196 -30.40 4.37 36.28
N ARG A 197 -31.39 4.30 35.38
CA ARG A 197 -32.62 3.50 35.39
C ARG A 197 -33.04 3.05 33.98
N ILE A 198 -33.77 1.93 33.90
CA ILE A 198 -34.38 1.40 32.68
C ILE A 198 -35.61 2.25 32.32
N CYS A 199 -35.80 2.56 31.03
CA CYS A 199 -37.10 2.82 30.43
C CYS A 199 -37.21 2.11 29.07
N ARG A 200 -38.21 1.24 28.92
CA ARG A 200 -38.77 0.83 27.62
C ARG A 200 -40.15 1.52 27.45
N PRO A 201 -41.01 1.22 26.45
CA PRO A 201 -41.29 2.20 25.42
C PRO A 201 -42.77 2.67 25.41
N THR A 202 -43.05 3.75 24.69
CA THR A 202 -44.41 4.13 24.31
C THR A 202 -44.63 3.93 22.82
N SER A 203 -45.66 3.17 22.47
CA SER A 203 -46.02 2.84 21.09
C SER A 203 -46.85 3.93 20.41
N VAL A 204 -46.60 4.15 19.12
CA VAL A 204 -47.60 4.66 18.17
C VAL A 204 -47.64 3.73 16.96
N ARG A 205 -48.83 3.47 16.41
CA ARG A 205 -49.07 2.49 15.33
C ARG A 205 -50.07 3.08 14.32
N ALA A 206 -49.90 2.69 13.05
CA ALA A 206 -50.69 3.10 11.88
C ALA A 206 -50.53 4.57 11.43
N GLY A 207 -50.62 4.89 10.14
CA GLY A 207 -50.80 3.99 8.99
C GLY A 207 -50.83 4.71 7.64
N LEU A 208 -51.18 3.93 6.60
CA LEU A 208 -51.59 4.23 5.20
C LEU A 208 -51.97 5.70 4.85
N VAL A 209 -51.85 6.18 3.60
CA VAL A 209 -51.95 5.52 2.28
C VAL A 209 -50.94 6.12 1.28
N ALA A 210 -50.66 5.43 0.17
CA ALA A 210 -49.97 6.00 -1.00
C ALA A 210 -50.88 6.93 -1.84
N SER A 211 -50.28 7.77 -2.69
CA SER A 211 -50.93 8.32 -3.88
C SER A 211 -49.95 8.39 -5.05
N VAL A 212 -50.39 7.99 -6.24
CA VAL A 212 -49.62 8.01 -7.48
C VAL A 212 -50.05 9.20 -8.33
N SER A 213 -49.11 9.94 -8.91
CA SER A 213 -49.37 10.90 -9.98
C SER A 213 -48.29 10.79 -11.05
N SER A 214 -48.68 10.31 -12.24
CA SER A 214 -47.81 10.28 -13.43
C SER A 214 -47.92 11.60 -14.19
N VAL A 215 -46.80 12.08 -14.75
CA VAL A 215 -46.80 13.11 -15.80
C VAL A 215 -45.96 12.60 -16.97
N ARG A 216 -46.46 12.78 -18.20
CA ARG A 216 -45.83 12.28 -19.44
C ARG A 216 -44.68 13.16 -19.91
N LEU A 217 -43.78 12.56 -20.68
CA LEU A 217 -42.83 13.29 -21.52
C LEU A 217 -43.56 14.14 -22.57
N LEU A 218 -42.92 15.24 -22.98
CA LEU A 218 -43.12 15.86 -24.28
C LEU A 218 -41.74 16.02 -24.94
N SER A 219 -41.65 15.55 -26.19
CA SER A 219 -40.42 15.56 -26.98
C SER A 219 -40.47 16.63 -28.07
N THR A 220 -39.38 17.39 -28.23
CA THR A 220 -39.16 18.22 -29.41
C THR A 220 -37.75 18.01 -29.95
N GLN A 221 -37.66 17.39 -31.13
CA GLN A 221 -36.45 17.44 -31.95
C GLN A 221 -36.34 18.82 -32.61
N VAL A 222 -35.12 19.35 -32.75
CA VAL A 222 -34.79 20.34 -33.77
C VAL A 222 -33.49 19.93 -34.45
N SER A 223 -33.52 19.87 -35.78
CA SER A 223 -32.39 19.51 -36.64
C SER A 223 -31.60 20.73 -37.10
N GLY A 224 -30.30 20.57 -37.41
CA GLY A 224 -29.74 21.30 -38.57
C GLY A 224 -28.26 21.67 -38.59
N ARG A 225 -27.53 20.99 -39.48
CA ARG A 225 -26.43 21.50 -40.34
C ARG A 225 -25.10 21.95 -39.71
N SER A 226 -24.10 21.12 -40.01
CA SER A 226 -22.67 21.47 -40.15
C SER A 226 -22.42 22.66 -41.08
N VAL A 227 -21.40 23.47 -40.76
CA VAL A 227 -20.56 24.20 -41.73
C VAL A 227 -19.09 23.95 -41.38
N ASN A 228 -18.25 23.76 -42.39
CA ASN A 228 -16.84 23.40 -42.26
C ASN A 228 -15.97 24.59 -42.72
N SER A 229 -14.90 24.95 -41.99
CA SER A 229 -13.90 25.91 -42.46
C SER A 229 -12.51 25.60 -41.91
N GLN A 230 -11.47 25.98 -42.65
CA GLN A 230 -10.12 25.44 -42.48
C GLN A 230 -9.15 26.40 -41.76
N ARG A 231 -8.25 25.78 -40.99
CA ARG A 231 -6.88 26.18 -40.59
C ARG A 231 -6.44 27.63 -40.86
N LEU A 232 -5.81 28.23 -39.85
CA LEU A 232 -4.47 28.84 -40.01
C LEU A 232 -3.66 28.72 -38.72
N ASN A 233 -2.38 28.35 -38.82
CA ASN A 233 -1.48 28.17 -37.68
C ASN A 233 -0.79 29.48 -37.29
N ARG A 234 -0.70 29.78 -35.98
CA ARG A 234 0.38 30.61 -35.45
C ARG A 234 0.74 30.21 -34.02
N VAL A 235 1.96 29.72 -33.83
CA VAL A 235 2.51 29.36 -32.52
C VAL A 235 3.04 30.63 -31.84
N SER A 236 2.70 30.82 -30.56
CA SER A 236 3.38 31.77 -29.67
C SER A 236 3.41 31.19 -28.26
N THR A 237 4.59 31.08 -27.68
CA THR A 237 4.84 30.40 -26.40
C THR A 237 4.83 31.39 -25.24
N LEU A 238 3.74 31.40 -24.47
CA LEU A 238 3.66 32.10 -23.19
C LEU A 238 3.10 31.15 -22.12
N ILE A 239 3.87 30.97 -21.04
CA ILE A 239 3.52 30.10 -19.91
C ILE A 239 2.75 30.93 -18.88
N PRO A 240 1.44 30.69 -18.64
CA PRO A 240 0.69 31.39 -17.61
C PRO A 240 0.98 30.78 -16.23
N ARG A 241 1.46 31.59 -15.29
CA ARG A 241 1.46 31.23 -13.86
C ARG A 241 0.00 31.12 -13.39
N ARG A 242 -0.46 29.93 -13.02
CA ARG A 242 -1.76 29.74 -12.37
C ARG A 242 -1.72 30.23 -10.92
N SER A 243 -2.29 31.39 -10.65
CA SER A 243 -2.82 31.71 -9.33
C SER A 243 -4.18 31.02 -9.15
N MET A 244 -4.37 30.28 -8.06
CA MET A 244 -5.64 29.64 -7.72
C MET A 244 -6.58 30.66 -7.07
N ALA A 245 -7.12 31.58 -7.88
CA ALA A 245 -8.20 32.44 -7.46
C ALA A 245 -9.51 31.62 -7.39
N VAL A 246 -10.03 31.41 -6.17
CA VAL A 246 -11.35 30.79 -5.98
C VAL A 246 -12.42 31.83 -6.32
N ALA A 247 -12.72 31.92 -7.62
CA ALA A 247 -13.83 32.74 -8.11
C ALA A 247 -15.16 32.06 -7.74
N ALA A 248 -15.99 32.72 -6.94
CA ALA A 248 -17.39 32.33 -6.79
C ALA A 248 -18.08 32.46 -8.17
N GLY A 249 -18.49 31.32 -8.74
CA GLY A 249 -18.70 31.21 -10.17
C GLY A 249 -19.95 31.90 -10.70
N VAL A 250 -19.76 32.90 -11.57
CA VAL A 250 -20.76 33.26 -12.59
C VAL A 250 -20.42 32.49 -13.85
N GLY A 251 -21.33 31.61 -14.30
CA GLY A 251 -21.12 30.74 -15.45
C GLY A 251 -22.41 30.02 -15.86
N LYS A 252 -22.36 29.24 -16.94
CA LYS A 252 -23.53 28.53 -17.50
C LYS A 252 -23.93 27.24 -16.75
N GLY A 253 -23.25 26.90 -15.66
CA GLY A 253 -23.29 25.56 -15.06
C GLY A 253 -22.43 24.55 -15.81
N GLU A 254 -22.46 23.30 -15.38
CA GLU A 254 -21.81 22.18 -16.05
C GLU A 254 -22.71 21.58 -17.15
N VAL A 255 -22.10 20.90 -18.14
CA VAL A 255 -22.85 20.27 -19.24
C VAL A 255 -23.39 18.93 -18.78
N ASN A 256 -24.71 18.79 -18.70
CA ASN A 256 -25.41 17.57 -18.26
C ASN A 256 -25.53 16.50 -19.37
N GLU A 257 -24.43 16.25 -20.09
CA GLU A 257 -24.31 15.16 -21.06
C GLU A 257 -23.63 13.96 -20.38
N ARG A 258 -24.27 12.78 -20.42
CA ARG A 258 -23.66 11.56 -19.88
C ARG A 258 -22.56 11.06 -20.84
N PRO A 259 -21.30 10.95 -20.40
CA PRO A 259 -20.23 10.36 -21.22
C PRO A 259 -20.47 8.85 -21.41
N PRO A 260 -19.81 8.19 -22.38
CA PRO A 260 -19.72 6.72 -22.39
C PRO A 260 -19.00 6.20 -21.12
N PRO A 261 -19.19 4.92 -20.74
CA PRO A 261 -18.48 4.33 -19.61
C PRO A 261 -16.95 4.34 -19.80
N ASP A 262 -16.22 4.52 -18.70
CA ASP A 262 -14.75 4.51 -18.69
C ASP A 262 -14.20 3.21 -19.30
N GLN A 263 -13.24 3.32 -20.23
CA GLN A 263 -12.77 2.20 -21.05
C GLN A 263 -12.34 0.99 -20.21
N VAL A 264 -11.59 1.20 -19.13
CA VAL A 264 -11.13 0.14 -18.21
C VAL A 264 -12.29 -0.72 -17.67
N ILE A 265 -13.47 -0.11 -17.46
CA ILE A 265 -14.66 -0.81 -16.96
C ILE A 265 -15.33 -1.60 -18.09
N GLN A 266 -15.33 -1.07 -19.31
CA GLN A 266 -15.76 -1.80 -20.50
C GLN A 266 -14.85 -3.02 -20.74
N ASP A 267 -13.53 -2.83 -20.74
CA ASP A 267 -12.54 -3.89 -20.94
C ASP A 267 -12.71 -5.07 -19.96
N ILE A 268 -13.06 -4.78 -18.70
CA ILE A 268 -13.36 -5.80 -17.68
C ILE A 268 -14.69 -6.51 -17.98
N ALA A 269 -15.73 -5.78 -18.37
CA ALA A 269 -17.02 -6.36 -18.72
C ALA A 269 -16.94 -7.23 -19.98
N ASP A 270 -16.25 -6.77 -21.02
CA ASP A 270 -15.94 -7.51 -22.26
C ASP A 270 -15.19 -8.81 -21.92
N TYR A 271 -14.10 -8.72 -21.14
CA TYR A 271 -13.36 -9.89 -20.68
C TYR A 271 -14.22 -10.88 -19.89
N VAL A 272 -15.07 -10.40 -18.97
CA VAL A 272 -15.98 -11.26 -18.20
C VAL A 272 -17.02 -11.93 -19.08
N HIS A 273 -17.58 -11.21 -20.06
CA HIS A 273 -18.69 -11.71 -20.86
C HIS A 273 -18.28 -12.61 -22.02
N ASP A 274 -17.20 -12.27 -22.72
CA ASP A 274 -16.94 -12.75 -24.08
C ASP A 274 -15.62 -13.53 -24.22
N TYR A 275 -14.65 -13.34 -23.32
CA TYR A 275 -13.37 -14.07 -23.38
C TYR A 275 -13.52 -15.53 -22.91
N GLU A 276 -13.14 -16.50 -23.74
CA GLU A 276 -13.15 -17.92 -23.41
C GLU A 276 -11.82 -18.35 -22.77
N ILE A 277 -11.86 -19.01 -21.61
CA ILE A 277 -10.66 -19.58 -20.97
C ILE A 277 -10.38 -20.96 -21.58
N THR A 278 -9.30 -21.07 -22.35
CA THR A 278 -8.86 -22.31 -23.02
C THR A 278 -7.57 -22.92 -22.43
N SER A 279 -6.95 -22.26 -21.45
CA SER A 279 -5.69 -22.70 -20.83
C SER A 279 -5.90 -23.84 -19.84
N GLU A 280 -5.42 -25.04 -20.18
CA GLU A 280 -5.44 -26.20 -19.29
C GLU A 280 -4.60 -25.94 -18.01
N THR A 281 -3.45 -25.26 -18.14
CA THR A 281 -2.62 -24.82 -17.01
C THR A 281 -3.39 -23.92 -16.05
N ALA A 282 -4.26 -23.04 -16.56
CA ALA A 282 -5.10 -22.20 -15.73
C ALA A 282 -6.16 -23.02 -14.96
N TYR A 283 -6.84 -23.97 -15.59
CA TYR A 283 -7.82 -24.84 -14.90
C TYR A 283 -7.17 -25.81 -13.89
N ASN A 284 -6.03 -26.41 -14.26
CA ASN A 284 -5.23 -27.24 -13.34
C ASN A 284 -4.78 -26.43 -12.11
N THR A 285 -4.30 -25.19 -12.31
CA THR A 285 -3.88 -24.33 -11.20
C THR A 285 -5.08 -23.79 -10.41
N ALA A 286 -6.22 -23.52 -11.06
CA ALA A 286 -7.47 -23.11 -10.40
C ALA A 286 -8.03 -24.21 -9.50
N ARG A 287 -7.93 -25.49 -9.90
CA ARG A 287 -8.27 -26.64 -9.06
C ARG A 287 -7.45 -26.65 -7.77
N LEU A 288 -6.13 -26.47 -7.88
CA LEU A 288 -5.24 -26.39 -6.72
C LEU A 288 -5.57 -25.16 -5.84
N CYS A 289 -5.80 -23.99 -6.45
CA CYS A 289 -6.18 -22.77 -5.74
C CYS A 289 -7.50 -22.93 -4.95
N LEU A 290 -8.53 -23.52 -5.55
CA LEU A 290 -9.82 -23.78 -4.89
C LEU A 290 -9.64 -24.69 -3.66
N LEU A 291 -8.93 -25.81 -3.81
CA LEU A 291 -8.76 -26.81 -2.75
C LEU A 291 -7.82 -26.33 -1.64
N ASP A 292 -6.73 -25.61 -1.97
CA ASP A 292 -5.82 -24.98 -1.00
C ASP A 292 -6.54 -23.90 -0.18
N SER A 293 -7.31 -23.03 -0.84
CA SER A 293 -8.05 -21.94 -0.21
C SER A 293 -9.11 -22.45 0.77
N LEU A 294 -9.85 -23.48 0.37
CA LEU A 294 -10.81 -24.14 1.25
C LEU A 294 -10.10 -24.81 2.44
N GLY A 295 -8.97 -25.49 2.22
CA GLY A 295 -8.12 -26.03 3.30
C GLY A 295 -7.70 -24.95 4.31
N CYS A 296 -7.22 -23.80 3.84
CA CYS A 296 -6.88 -22.65 4.69
C CYS A 296 -8.08 -22.14 5.50
N GLY A 297 -9.28 -22.15 4.91
CA GLY A 297 -10.53 -21.81 5.61
C GLY A 297 -10.93 -22.81 6.69
N ILE A 298 -10.68 -24.10 6.49
CA ILE A 298 -10.91 -25.15 7.49
C ILE A 298 -9.92 -25.02 8.66
N GLU A 299 -8.64 -24.76 8.38
CA GLU A 299 -7.64 -24.49 9.43
C GLU A 299 -8.02 -23.26 10.27
N ALA A 300 -8.54 -22.20 9.63
CA ALA A 300 -8.98 -20.99 10.32
C ALA A 300 -10.08 -21.26 11.38
N LEU A 301 -10.92 -22.28 11.21
CA LEU A 301 -11.94 -22.66 12.18
C LEU A 301 -11.36 -23.16 13.51
N ARG A 302 -10.08 -23.56 13.57
CA ARG A 302 -9.39 -23.87 14.84
C ARG A 302 -9.25 -22.63 15.73
N PHE A 303 -9.17 -21.44 15.13
CA PHE A 303 -8.88 -20.17 15.82
C PHE A 303 -10.17 -19.47 16.26
N GLN A 304 -10.35 -19.29 17.57
CA GLN A 304 -11.55 -18.63 18.11
C GLN A 304 -11.75 -17.21 17.56
N ALA A 305 -10.67 -16.46 17.31
CA ALA A 305 -10.74 -15.13 16.73
C ALA A 305 -11.36 -15.11 15.32
N ALA A 306 -11.15 -16.17 14.52
CA ALA A 306 -11.83 -16.34 13.23
C ALA A 306 -13.32 -16.63 13.45
N ARG A 307 -13.62 -17.64 14.28
CA ARG A 307 -15.00 -18.04 14.61
C ARG A 307 -15.87 -16.88 15.11
N ASN A 308 -15.29 -15.93 15.84
CA ASN A 308 -15.95 -14.75 16.38
C ASN A 308 -16.57 -13.80 15.33
N VAL A 309 -16.15 -13.84 14.04
CA VAL A 309 -16.71 -12.97 12.99
C VAL A 309 -17.72 -13.66 12.07
N LEU A 310 -17.97 -14.96 12.26
CA LEU A 310 -18.76 -15.82 11.37
C LEU A 310 -20.26 -15.83 11.72
N GLY A 311 -21.02 -16.71 11.06
CA GLY A 311 -22.43 -16.98 11.33
C GLY A 311 -23.40 -15.91 10.81
N PRO A 312 -24.70 -16.07 11.05
CA PRO A 312 -25.72 -15.08 10.67
C PRO A 312 -25.61 -13.81 11.53
N VAL A 313 -26.09 -12.68 11.00
CA VAL A 313 -26.12 -11.40 11.74
C VAL A 313 -27.05 -11.47 12.97
N VAL A 314 -28.08 -12.30 12.91
CA VAL A 314 -28.98 -12.64 14.03
C VAL A 314 -28.94 -14.16 14.21
N PRO A 315 -28.54 -14.68 15.39
CA PRO A 315 -28.59 -16.11 15.67
C PRO A 315 -30.00 -16.69 15.48
N GLY A 316 -30.10 -17.86 14.85
CA GLY A 316 -31.39 -18.50 14.53
C GLY A 316 -32.07 -18.00 13.25
N THR A 317 -31.44 -17.13 12.46
CA THR A 317 -31.92 -16.81 11.10
C THR A 317 -31.93 -18.08 10.23
N ILE A 318 -33.06 -18.33 9.55
CA ILE A 318 -33.24 -19.39 8.56
C ILE A 318 -33.26 -18.75 7.17
N VAL A 319 -32.45 -19.25 6.24
CA VAL A 319 -32.39 -18.77 4.86
C VAL A 319 -32.73 -19.93 3.90
N PRO A 320 -33.96 -19.97 3.33
CA PRO A 320 -34.32 -20.96 2.32
C PRO A 320 -33.34 -20.95 1.14
N ASN A 321 -32.86 -22.13 0.74
CA ASN A 321 -31.84 -22.33 -0.30
C ASN A 321 -30.54 -21.53 -0.09
N GLY A 322 -30.28 -21.03 1.13
CA GLY A 322 -29.10 -20.22 1.43
C GLY A 322 -27.79 -20.95 1.17
N ALA A 323 -26.71 -20.19 0.98
CA ALA A 323 -25.38 -20.74 0.76
C ALA A 323 -24.79 -21.28 2.08
N LYS A 324 -24.12 -22.43 2.01
CA LYS A 324 -23.40 -23.02 3.14
C LYS A 324 -22.00 -22.43 3.30
N VAL A 325 -21.52 -22.44 4.54
CA VAL A 325 -20.15 -22.05 4.90
C VAL A 325 -19.33 -23.29 5.27
N PRO A 326 -18.23 -23.59 4.56
CA PRO A 326 -17.41 -24.79 4.78
C PRO A 326 -17.00 -25.02 6.24
N GLY A 327 -17.02 -26.28 6.68
CA GLY A 327 -16.67 -26.71 8.05
C GLY A 327 -17.65 -26.25 9.14
N THR A 328 -18.84 -25.73 8.78
CA THR A 328 -19.82 -25.23 9.74
C THR A 328 -21.24 -25.66 9.43
N ASP A 329 -22.10 -25.55 10.43
CA ASP A 329 -23.55 -25.79 10.34
C ASP A 329 -24.32 -24.57 9.75
N TYR A 330 -23.62 -23.53 9.26
CA TYR A 330 -24.25 -22.27 8.83
C TYR A 330 -24.78 -22.32 7.39
N GLN A 331 -26.07 -21.99 7.23
CA GLN A 331 -26.72 -21.69 5.96
C GLN A 331 -27.21 -20.24 5.94
N LEU A 332 -26.71 -19.42 5.01
CA LEU A 332 -26.77 -17.96 5.06
C LEU A 332 -27.25 -17.36 3.73
N ASP A 333 -27.58 -16.07 3.73
CA ASP A 333 -27.77 -15.31 2.49
C ASP A 333 -26.43 -15.17 1.74
N PRO A 334 -26.41 -14.99 0.40
CA PRO A 334 -25.18 -14.97 -0.38
C PRO A 334 -24.22 -13.82 -0.01
N ILE A 335 -24.71 -12.71 0.56
CA ILE A 335 -23.87 -11.58 1.00
C ILE A 335 -23.11 -11.98 2.26
N ARG A 336 -23.81 -12.50 3.28
CA ARG A 336 -23.20 -12.93 4.54
C ARG A 336 -22.39 -14.21 4.37
N ALA A 337 -22.77 -15.13 3.48
CA ALA A 337 -21.94 -16.28 3.11
C ALA A 337 -20.63 -15.82 2.44
N ALA A 338 -20.66 -14.83 1.54
CA ALA A 338 -19.45 -14.28 0.93
C ALA A 338 -18.49 -13.64 1.94
N PHE A 339 -19.02 -12.97 2.97
CA PHE A 339 -18.22 -12.54 4.13
C PHE A 339 -17.54 -13.73 4.81
N ASN A 340 -18.33 -14.74 5.19
CA ASN A 340 -17.85 -15.88 5.97
C ASN A 340 -16.75 -16.65 5.22
N ASN A 341 -17.02 -17.01 3.97
CA ASN A 341 -16.09 -17.77 3.13
C ASN A 341 -14.80 -16.99 2.87
N GLY A 342 -14.88 -15.71 2.50
CA GLY A 342 -13.70 -14.87 2.26
C GLY A 342 -12.90 -14.57 3.53
N ALA A 343 -13.56 -14.38 4.68
CA ALA A 343 -12.90 -14.18 5.97
C ALA A 343 -12.20 -15.46 6.47
N LEU A 344 -12.77 -16.65 6.23
CA LEU A 344 -12.13 -17.93 6.55
C LEU A 344 -10.89 -18.17 5.69
N ILE A 345 -11.04 -18.16 4.36
CA ILE A 345 -9.95 -18.40 3.39
C ILE A 345 -8.73 -17.52 3.69
N ARG A 346 -8.96 -16.23 3.95
CA ARG A 346 -7.91 -15.25 4.17
C ARG A 346 -7.35 -15.22 5.60
N TRP A 347 -7.97 -15.88 6.58
CA TRP A 347 -7.78 -15.54 7.99
C TRP A 347 -6.32 -15.63 8.45
N LEU A 348 -5.70 -16.77 8.16
CA LEU A 348 -4.36 -17.15 8.64
C LEU A 348 -3.23 -16.65 7.75
N ASP A 349 -3.53 -15.87 6.71
CA ASP A 349 -2.53 -15.44 5.72
C ASP A 349 -1.85 -16.63 5.01
N PHE A 350 -2.54 -17.77 4.86
CA PHE A 350 -1.97 -19.03 4.33
C PHE A 350 -2.52 -19.42 2.94
N ASN A 351 -3.47 -18.65 2.40
CA ASN A 351 -3.99 -18.79 1.03
C ASN A 351 -2.99 -18.27 -0.02
N ASP A 352 -3.43 -18.18 -1.28
CA ASP A 352 -2.61 -17.77 -2.42
C ASP A 352 -2.02 -16.35 -2.28
N THR A 353 -1.16 -15.96 -3.22
CA THR A 353 -0.67 -14.57 -3.32
C THR A 353 -0.33 -14.20 -4.77
N TRP A 354 -0.56 -12.94 -5.11
CA TRP A 354 -0.04 -12.26 -6.28
C TRP A 354 0.79 -11.04 -5.86
N LEU A 355 2.02 -10.96 -6.36
CA LEU A 355 2.98 -9.91 -6.02
C LEU A 355 3.36 -9.09 -7.27
N ALA A 356 3.08 -7.79 -7.25
CA ALA A 356 3.51 -6.84 -8.27
C ALA A 356 3.64 -5.42 -7.66
N ALA A 357 3.20 -4.36 -8.38
CA ALA A 357 3.17 -2.99 -7.85
C ALA A 357 2.11 -2.81 -6.73
N GLU A 358 1.05 -3.62 -6.78
CA GLU A 358 0.21 -3.96 -5.63
C GLU A 358 0.40 -5.45 -5.26
N TRP A 359 0.19 -5.76 -3.99
CA TRP A 359 0.14 -7.15 -3.49
C TRP A 359 -1.30 -7.53 -3.18
N GLY A 360 -1.70 -8.78 -3.40
CA GLY A 360 -3.02 -9.26 -2.97
C GLY A 360 -3.13 -10.78 -3.01
N HIS A 361 -4.30 -11.29 -2.66
CA HIS A 361 -4.59 -12.72 -2.60
C HIS A 361 -5.82 -12.98 -3.49
N PRO A 362 -5.64 -13.28 -4.79
CA PRO A 362 -6.78 -13.38 -5.69
C PRO A 362 -7.76 -14.51 -5.36
N SER A 363 -7.33 -15.53 -4.61
CA SER A 363 -8.21 -16.54 -3.99
C SER A 363 -9.29 -15.95 -3.07
N ASP A 364 -9.10 -14.75 -2.51
CA ASP A 364 -10.10 -14.08 -1.65
C ASP A 364 -11.48 -13.99 -2.34
N ASN A 365 -11.50 -13.80 -3.67
CA ASN A 365 -12.71 -13.73 -4.49
C ASN A 365 -13.55 -15.02 -4.47
N LEU A 366 -12.97 -16.17 -4.12
CA LEU A 366 -13.71 -17.43 -3.92
C LEU A 366 -14.79 -17.27 -2.86
N GLY A 367 -14.64 -16.35 -1.91
CA GLY A 367 -15.70 -15.99 -0.97
C GLY A 367 -17.00 -15.61 -1.69
N SER A 368 -16.92 -14.65 -2.60
CA SER A 368 -18.05 -14.21 -3.45
C SER A 368 -18.55 -15.32 -4.38
N ILE A 369 -17.62 -15.98 -5.08
CA ILE A 369 -17.92 -16.94 -6.15
C ILE A 369 -18.65 -18.16 -5.57
N LEU A 370 -18.12 -18.77 -4.50
CA LEU A 370 -18.72 -19.95 -3.87
C LEU A 370 -20.09 -19.62 -3.26
N ALA A 371 -20.22 -18.48 -2.57
CA ALA A 371 -21.48 -18.08 -1.96
C ALA A 371 -22.60 -17.86 -2.99
N VAL A 372 -22.29 -17.24 -4.13
CA VAL A 372 -23.28 -17.01 -5.19
C VAL A 372 -23.56 -18.29 -5.98
N ALA A 373 -22.54 -19.08 -6.32
CA ALA A 373 -22.71 -20.34 -7.05
C ALA A 373 -23.51 -21.37 -6.24
N ASP A 374 -23.28 -21.49 -4.94
CA ASP A 374 -24.00 -22.42 -4.06
C ASP A 374 -25.48 -22.03 -3.88
N TRP A 375 -25.75 -20.78 -3.51
CA TRP A 375 -27.11 -20.26 -3.36
C TRP A 375 -27.93 -20.40 -4.65
N LEU A 376 -27.37 -20.00 -5.81
CA LEU A 376 -28.04 -20.15 -7.09
C LEU A 376 -28.22 -21.63 -7.49
N SER A 377 -27.29 -22.51 -7.14
CA SER A 377 -27.42 -23.94 -7.41
C SER A 377 -28.54 -24.58 -6.58
N ARG A 378 -28.58 -24.32 -5.26
CA ARG A 378 -29.64 -24.79 -4.37
C ARG A 378 -31.00 -24.25 -4.79
N THR A 379 -31.07 -22.98 -5.19
CA THR A 379 -32.30 -22.35 -5.70
C THR A 379 -32.77 -23.02 -6.99
N LYS A 380 -31.90 -23.14 -8.00
CA LYS A 380 -32.25 -23.81 -9.27
C LYS A 380 -32.69 -25.27 -9.05
N VAL A 381 -32.01 -26.03 -8.18
CA VAL A 381 -32.37 -27.42 -7.88
C VAL A 381 -33.76 -27.51 -7.22
N ALA A 382 -34.09 -26.61 -6.30
CA ALA A 382 -35.43 -26.52 -5.71
C ALA A 382 -36.52 -26.14 -6.73
N GLU A 383 -36.15 -25.42 -7.79
CA GLU A 383 -37.01 -25.03 -8.92
C GLU A 383 -37.02 -26.08 -10.07
N GLY A 384 -36.32 -27.21 -9.94
CA GLY A 384 -36.21 -28.25 -10.97
C GLY A 384 -35.27 -27.90 -12.14
N GLY A 385 -34.51 -26.81 -12.03
CA GLY A 385 -33.48 -26.39 -12.98
C GLY A 385 -32.11 -27.03 -12.72
N LYS A 386 -31.16 -26.76 -13.63
CA LYS A 386 -29.78 -27.27 -13.51
C LYS A 386 -28.93 -26.37 -12.58
N PRO A 387 -28.19 -26.92 -11.60
CA PRO A 387 -27.26 -26.15 -10.77
C PRO A 387 -26.07 -25.62 -11.60
N PHE A 388 -25.26 -24.76 -10.98
CA PHE A 388 -23.90 -24.53 -11.47
C PHE A 388 -23.02 -25.75 -11.20
N THR A 389 -21.95 -25.88 -11.96
CA THR A 389 -20.90 -26.89 -11.79
C THR A 389 -19.61 -26.26 -11.22
N VAL A 390 -18.70 -27.07 -10.69
CA VAL A 390 -17.40 -26.52 -10.24
C VAL A 390 -16.59 -25.95 -11.42
N GLN A 391 -16.82 -26.38 -12.68
CA GLN A 391 -16.24 -25.72 -13.85
C GLN A 391 -16.55 -24.23 -13.92
N ASP A 392 -17.79 -23.84 -13.58
CA ASP A 392 -18.20 -22.43 -13.54
C ASP A 392 -17.46 -21.66 -12.44
N VAL A 393 -17.24 -22.30 -11.28
CA VAL A 393 -16.46 -21.75 -10.16
C VAL A 393 -14.99 -21.57 -10.54
N LEU A 394 -14.36 -22.55 -11.20
CA LEU A 394 -12.98 -22.42 -11.67
C LEU A 394 -12.86 -21.31 -12.74
N THR A 395 -13.81 -21.25 -13.68
CA THR A 395 -13.84 -20.20 -14.72
C THR A 395 -13.97 -18.80 -14.10
N ALA A 396 -14.92 -18.61 -13.17
CA ALA A 396 -15.08 -17.36 -12.44
C ALA A 396 -13.86 -17.02 -11.59
N SER A 397 -13.20 -18.02 -10.99
CA SER A 397 -11.96 -17.83 -10.22
C SER A 397 -10.83 -17.32 -11.12
N ILE A 398 -10.59 -17.96 -12.27
CA ILE A 398 -9.58 -17.54 -13.25
C ILE A 398 -9.83 -16.09 -13.70
N LYS A 399 -11.07 -15.74 -14.03
CA LYS A 399 -11.41 -14.36 -14.42
C LYS A 399 -11.22 -13.35 -13.29
N ALA A 400 -11.58 -13.69 -12.05
CA ALA A 400 -11.35 -12.82 -10.91
C ALA A 400 -9.85 -12.64 -10.62
N HIS A 401 -9.05 -13.70 -10.76
CA HIS A 401 -7.60 -13.63 -10.65
C HIS A 401 -7.01 -12.68 -11.69
N GLU A 402 -7.43 -12.81 -12.96
CA GLU A 402 -6.91 -11.99 -14.04
C GLU A 402 -7.26 -10.50 -13.87
N ILE A 403 -8.50 -10.18 -13.48
CA ILE A 403 -8.93 -8.78 -13.26
C ILE A 403 -8.12 -8.14 -12.12
N GLN A 404 -8.11 -8.76 -10.94
CA GLN A 404 -7.38 -8.25 -9.78
C GLN A 404 -5.87 -8.19 -10.04
N GLY A 405 -5.31 -9.27 -10.59
CA GLY A 405 -3.87 -9.40 -10.76
C GLY A 405 -3.30 -8.55 -11.88
N ASN A 406 -4.00 -8.37 -13.00
CA ASN A 406 -3.54 -7.52 -14.10
C ASN A 406 -3.57 -6.03 -13.71
N ILE A 407 -4.65 -5.56 -13.05
CA ILE A 407 -4.69 -4.19 -12.50
C ILE A 407 -3.54 -4.01 -11.50
N ALA A 408 -3.28 -4.99 -10.63
CA ALA A 408 -2.19 -4.93 -9.65
C ALA A 408 -0.77 -4.84 -10.25
N ILE A 409 -0.56 -5.13 -11.54
CA ILE A 409 0.80 -5.16 -12.12
C ILE A 409 1.47 -3.78 -12.09
N GLU A 410 0.76 -2.74 -12.54
CA GLU A 410 1.31 -1.38 -12.62
C GLU A 410 0.64 -0.38 -11.65
N ASN A 411 -0.51 -0.74 -11.06
CA ASN A 411 -1.34 0.18 -10.27
C ASN A 411 -1.25 -0.12 -8.78
N SER A 412 -0.56 0.77 -8.04
CA SER A 412 -0.28 0.60 -6.61
C SER A 412 -1.23 1.44 -5.74
N PHE A 413 -2.17 0.79 -5.07
CA PHE A 413 -3.13 1.42 -4.16
C PHE A 413 -2.51 1.70 -2.79
N ASN A 414 -1.56 0.87 -2.36
CA ASN A 414 -0.77 1.08 -1.15
C ASN A 414 0.05 2.39 -1.21
N ARG A 415 0.54 2.80 -2.40
CA ARG A 415 1.22 4.10 -2.60
C ARG A 415 0.29 5.32 -2.64
N VAL A 416 -1.02 5.11 -2.55
CA VAL A 416 -2.03 6.18 -2.29
C VAL A 416 -2.74 6.01 -0.94
N GLY A 417 -2.40 5.00 -0.13
CA GLY A 417 -2.92 4.78 1.23
C GLY A 417 -4.16 3.89 1.32
N LEU A 418 -4.68 3.42 0.17
CA LEU A 418 -5.82 2.50 0.08
C LEU A 418 -5.36 1.04 0.16
N ASP A 419 -6.30 0.14 0.44
CA ASP A 419 -6.05 -1.30 0.49
C ASP A 419 -6.41 -2.05 -0.78
N HIS A 420 -5.68 -3.13 -1.05
CA HIS A 420 -5.84 -3.98 -2.24
C HIS A 420 -7.23 -4.62 -2.36
N VAL A 421 -8.02 -4.65 -1.28
CA VAL A 421 -9.37 -5.22 -1.29
C VAL A 421 -10.35 -4.41 -2.14
N VAL A 422 -9.98 -3.22 -2.63
CA VAL A 422 -10.68 -2.56 -3.76
C VAL A 422 -10.67 -3.44 -5.02
N LEU A 423 -9.57 -4.15 -5.30
CA LEU A 423 -9.46 -5.04 -6.44
C LEU A 423 -10.24 -6.34 -6.24
N VAL A 424 -10.26 -6.87 -5.01
CA VAL A 424 -11.16 -7.98 -4.62
C VAL A 424 -12.63 -7.57 -4.84
N LYS A 425 -13.02 -6.36 -4.39
CA LYS A 425 -14.37 -5.82 -4.58
C LYS A 425 -14.73 -5.72 -6.07
N VAL A 426 -13.84 -5.16 -6.90
CA VAL A 426 -14.05 -4.98 -8.35
C VAL A 426 -14.10 -6.32 -9.09
N ALA A 427 -13.12 -7.21 -8.87
CA ALA A 427 -13.04 -8.51 -9.53
C ALA A 427 -14.22 -9.41 -9.17
N SER A 428 -14.54 -9.51 -7.86
CA SER A 428 -15.73 -10.22 -7.39
C SER A 428 -17.01 -9.65 -8.01
N CYS A 429 -17.18 -8.33 -8.04
CA CYS A 429 -18.41 -7.71 -8.55
C CYS A 429 -18.62 -8.01 -10.04
N ALA A 430 -17.54 -7.96 -10.83
CA ALA A 430 -17.55 -8.27 -12.24
C ALA A 430 -17.97 -9.73 -12.51
N VAL A 431 -17.31 -10.71 -11.88
CA VAL A 431 -17.63 -12.14 -12.14
C VAL A 431 -18.98 -12.55 -11.56
N VAL A 432 -19.35 -12.05 -10.38
CA VAL A 432 -20.67 -12.29 -9.77
C VAL A 432 -21.79 -11.73 -10.63
N SER A 433 -21.60 -10.57 -11.29
CA SER A 433 -22.59 -10.01 -12.22
C SER A 433 -22.94 -10.99 -13.35
N LYS A 434 -21.94 -11.63 -13.98
CA LYS A 434 -22.17 -12.67 -15.00
C LYS A 434 -22.87 -13.91 -14.41
N MET A 435 -22.50 -14.33 -13.20
CA MET A 435 -23.12 -15.48 -12.51
C MET A 435 -24.58 -15.22 -12.12
N LEU A 436 -24.92 -13.98 -11.77
CA LEU A 436 -26.29 -13.50 -11.51
C LEU A 436 -27.14 -13.33 -12.79
N GLY A 437 -26.57 -13.59 -13.97
CA GLY A 437 -27.25 -13.44 -15.26
C GLY A 437 -27.44 -11.98 -15.71
N LEU A 438 -26.67 -11.04 -15.18
CA LEU A 438 -26.72 -9.63 -15.59
C LEU A 438 -26.20 -9.46 -17.02
N SER A 439 -26.69 -8.44 -17.72
CA SER A 439 -26.15 -8.05 -19.04
C SER A 439 -24.72 -7.49 -18.94
N ARG A 440 -24.07 -7.27 -20.09
CA ARG A 440 -22.77 -6.58 -20.18
C ARG A 440 -22.86 -5.17 -19.58
N GLU A 441 -23.92 -4.45 -19.89
CA GLU A 441 -24.21 -3.08 -19.43
C GLU A 441 -24.45 -3.05 -17.92
N GLN A 442 -25.24 -4.00 -17.39
CA GLN A 442 -25.41 -4.15 -15.94
C GLN A 442 -24.11 -4.57 -15.24
N THR A 443 -23.23 -5.31 -15.91
CA THR A 443 -21.90 -5.65 -15.37
C THR A 443 -21.00 -4.41 -15.33
N VAL A 444 -21.04 -3.55 -16.36
CA VAL A 444 -20.42 -2.21 -16.33
C VAL A 444 -20.96 -1.38 -15.16
N ASP A 445 -22.29 -1.29 -15.00
CA ASP A 445 -22.91 -0.55 -13.91
C ASP A 445 -22.46 -1.06 -12.54
N ALA A 446 -22.46 -2.39 -12.32
CA ALA A 446 -22.00 -3.02 -11.07
C ALA A 446 -20.51 -2.78 -10.78
N ILE A 447 -19.65 -2.72 -11.81
CA ILE A 447 -18.24 -2.35 -11.64
C ILE A 447 -18.10 -0.86 -11.31
N THR A 448 -18.89 0.03 -11.92
CA THR A 448 -18.85 1.47 -11.55
C THR A 448 -19.28 1.68 -10.09
N GLN A 449 -20.28 0.94 -9.63
CA GLN A 449 -20.71 0.90 -8.24
C GLN A 449 -19.60 0.40 -7.31
N ALA A 450 -18.78 -0.58 -7.73
CA ALA A 450 -17.62 -1.03 -6.95
C ALA A 450 -16.49 0.02 -6.84
N PHE A 451 -16.30 0.86 -7.86
CA PHE A 451 -15.30 1.93 -7.84
C PHE A 451 -15.75 3.19 -7.07
N VAL A 452 -17.02 3.61 -7.19
CA VAL A 452 -17.55 4.80 -6.48
C VAL A 452 -17.69 4.57 -4.97
N ASP A 453 -17.75 3.31 -4.55
CA ASP A 453 -17.93 2.91 -3.16
C ASP A 453 -16.78 3.33 -2.23
N GLY A 454 -17.04 3.35 -0.92
CA GLY A 454 -16.04 3.60 0.09
C GLY A 454 -14.90 2.57 0.04
N GLN A 455 -13.68 3.04 -0.23
CA GLN A 455 -12.48 2.21 -0.29
C GLN A 455 -11.72 2.28 1.04
N SER A 456 -11.36 1.14 1.62
CA SER A 456 -10.75 1.10 2.95
C SER A 456 -9.28 1.55 2.95
N LEU A 457 -8.89 2.31 3.97
CA LEU A 457 -7.49 2.61 4.28
C LEU A 457 -6.72 1.36 4.71
N ARG A 458 -5.38 1.33 4.52
CA ARG A 458 -4.51 0.23 4.99
C ARG A 458 -4.11 0.26 6.47
N THR A 459 -4.62 1.17 7.29
CA THR A 459 -4.12 1.43 8.65
C THR A 459 -4.00 0.16 9.51
N TYR A 460 -4.95 -0.78 9.40
CA TYR A 460 -4.97 -2.04 10.14
C TYR A 460 -3.93 -3.10 9.69
N ARG A 461 -3.11 -2.79 8.67
CA ARG A 461 -2.01 -3.64 8.17
C ARG A 461 -0.62 -3.10 8.50
N HIS A 462 -0.53 -1.96 9.20
CA HIS A 462 0.74 -1.27 9.47
C HIS A 462 0.89 -0.91 10.95
N ALA A 463 2.10 -1.07 11.50
CA ALA A 463 2.40 -0.69 12.88
C ALA A 463 2.20 0.83 13.11
N PRO A 464 1.76 1.27 14.32
CA PRO A 464 1.42 0.47 15.50
C PRO A 464 -0.02 -0.08 15.51
N ASN A 465 -0.76 0.03 14.39
CA ASN A 465 -2.19 -0.28 14.31
C ASN A 465 -2.51 -1.65 13.66
N ALA A 466 -1.52 -2.52 13.51
CA ALA A 466 -1.69 -3.84 12.89
C ALA A 466 -2.64 -4.71 13.72
N GLY A 467 -3.64 -5.32 13.08
CA GLY A 467 -4.67 -6.09 13.79
C GLY A 467 -5.61 -6.89 12.88
N SER A 468 -6.53 -7.63 13.48
CA SER A 468 -7.32 -8.69 12.84
C SER A 468 -8.16 -8.27 11.63
N ARG A 469 -8.43 -6.97 11.41
CA ARG A 469 -9.06 -6.52 10.15
C ARG A 469 -8.23 -6.86 8.91
N LYS A 470 -6.91 -7.08 9.02
CA LYS A 470 -6.09 -7.60 7.90
C LYS A 470 -6.60 -8.94 7.35
N SER A 471 -7.23 -9.74 8.21
CA SER A 471 -7.65 -11.13 7.98
C SER A 471 -9.09 -11.25 7.46
N TRP A 472 -9.94 -10.25 7.68
CA TRP A 472 -11.34 -10.26 7.23
C TRP A 472 -11.74 -9.12 6.27
N ALA A 473 -10.88 -8.12 6.02
CA ALA A 473 -11.15 -7.04 5.06
C ALA A 473 -11.42 -7.54 3.63
N ALA A 474 -10.89 -8.71 3.26
CA ALA A 474 -11.18 -9.34 1.98
C ALA A 474 -12.60 -9.94 1.94
N GLY A 475 -13.04 -10.63 3.00
CA GLY A 475 -14.43 -11.08 3.15
C GLY A 475 -15.43 -9.92 3.18
N ASP A 476 -15.06 -8.80 3.81
CA ASP A 476 -15.81 -7.53 3.78
C ASP A 476 -15.99 -7.01 2.34
N ALA A 477 -14.92 -7.02 1.53
CA ALA A 477 -14.97 -6.68 0.11
C ALA A 477 -15.77 -7.66 -0.75
N CYS A 478 -15.68 -8.96 -0.50
CA CYS A 478 -16.47 -10.01 -1.17
C CYS A 478 -17.97 -9.86 -0.90
N SER A 479 -18.34 -9.72 0.38
CA SER A 479 -19.69 -9.36 0.82
C SER A 479 -20.20 -8.09 0.13
N ARG A 480 -19.38 -7.03 0.09
CA ARG A 480 -19.75 -5.77 -0.56
C ARG A 480 -19.98 -5.95 -2.06
N ALA A 481 -19.13 -6.71 -2.76
CA ALA A 481 -19.27 -7.00 -4.17
C ALA A 481 -20.58 -7.73 -4.51
N VAL A 482 -20.93 -8.79 -3.78
CA VAL A 482 -22.19 -9.52 -3.94
C VAL A 482 -23.39 -8.59 -3.71
N ASN A 483 -23.34 -7.75 -2.66
CA ASN A 483 -24.40 -6.77 -2.40
C ASN A 483 -24.56 -5.75 -3.54
N LEU A 484 -23.46 -5.23 -4.10
CA LEU A 484 -23.52 -4.23 -5.19
C LEU A 484 -24.10 -4.83 -6.48
N ALA A 485 -23.68 -6.03 -6.86
CA ALA A 485 -24.24 -6.72 -8.02
C ALA A 485 -25.75 -7.06 -7.83
N LEU A 486 -26.16 -7.42 -6.61
CA LEU A 486 -27.58 -7.64 -6.27
C LEU A 486 -28.44 -6.36 -6.24
N LEU A 487 -27.84 -5.16 -6.11
CA LEU A 487 -28.55 -3.88 -6.28
C LEU A 487 -28.77 -3.60 -7.78
N VAL A 488 -27.75 -3.78 -8.62
CA VAL A 488 -27.86 -3.58 -10.07
C VAL A 488 -28.78 -4.62 -10.73
N GLN A 489 -28.85 -5.85 -10.19
CA GLN A 489 -29.87 -6.84 -10.57
C GLN A 489 -31.31 -6.34 -10.38
N ARG A 490 -31.53 -5.41 -9.45
CA ARG A 490 -32.84 -4.80 -9.15
C ARG A 490 -33.09 -3.50 -9.91
N GLY A 491 -32.18 -3.11 -10.82
CA GLY A 491 -32.30 -1.90 -11.64
C GLY A 491 -31.62 -0.65 -11.08
N GLU A 492 -30.73 -0.78 -10.08
CA GLU A 492 -29.82 0.32 -9.72
C GLU A 492 -28.82 0.59 -10.86
N GLY A 493 -28.55 1.86 -11.15
CA GLY A 493 -27.75 2.27 -12.30
C GLY A 493 -26.27 2.51 -11.99
N GLY A 494 -25.45 2.67 -13.02
CA GLY A 494 -24.02 2.98 -12.90
C GLY A 494 -23.65 4.45 -13.06
N TYR A 495 -22.34 4.69 -12.94
CA TYR A 495 -21.68 5.99 -13.02
C TYR A 495 -20.59 5.96 -14.10
N ASN A 496 -20.98 6.24 -15.35
CA ASN A 496 -20.15 6.04 -16.54
C ASN A 496 -18.70 6.54 -16.40
N SER A 497 -18.48 7.76 -15.90
CA SER A 497 -17.15 8.37 -15.74
C SER A 497 -16.60 8.28 -14.30
N VAL A 498 -16.95 7.25 -13.53
CA VAL A 498 -16.53 7.06 -12.13
C VAL A 498 -15.01 7.16 -11.92
N LEU A 499 -14.18 6.79 -12.90
CA LEU A 499 -12.73 6.93 -12.83
C LEU A 499 -12.27 8.30 -13.32
N THR A 500 -12.77 8.75 -14.48
CA THR A 500 -12.21 9.92 -15.19
C THR A 500 -12.84 11.27 -14.88
N ALA A 501 -14.02 11.30 -14.25
CA ALA A 501 -14.74 12.54 -13.92
C ALA A 501 -13.82 13.55 -13.22
N LYS A 502 -13.83 14.79 -13.71
CA LYS A 502 -12.93 15.83 -13.21
C LYS A 502 -13.33 16.24 -11.80
N THR A 503 -12.35 16.39 -10.91
CA THR A 503 -12.50 16.69 -9.47
C THR A 503 -13.15 15.57 -8.64
N TRP A 504 -14.07 14.78 -9.19
CA TRP A 504 -14.91 13.83 -8.44
C TRP A 504 -14.63 12.35 -8.73
N GLY A 505 -13.98 12.03 -9.86
CA GLY A 505 -13.66 10.67 -10.26
C GLY A 505 -12.51 10.05 -9.47
N PHE A 506 -12.48 8.72 -9.43
CA PHE A 506 -11.50 7.91 -8.70
C PHE A 506 -10.04 8.35 -8.98
N TYR A 507 -9.71 8.66 -10.24
CA TYR A 507 -8.36 9.08 -10.58
C TYR A 507 -7.99 10.41 -9.91
N ASP A 508 -8.83 11.44 -10.03
CA ASP A 508 -8.57 12.76 -9.46
C ASP A 508 -8.60 12.74 -7.91
N VAL A 509 -9.55 12.01 -7.30
CA VAL A 509 -9.77 11.98 -5.84
C VAL A 509 -8.83 11.02 -5.11
N LEU A 510 -8.70 9.77 -5.60
CA LEU A 510 -8.07 8.66 -4.88
C LEU A 510 -6.74 8.20 -5.52
N PHE A 511 -6.55 8.41 -6.82
CA PHE A 511 -5.34 7.96 -7.56
C PHE A 511 -4.40 9.10 -7.99
N LYS A 512 -4.44 10.25 -7.30
CA LYS A 512 -3.52 11.40 -7.47
C LYS A 512 -3.50 11.95 -8.92
N GLY A 513 -4.66 11.97 -9.57
CA GLY A 513 -4.86 12.42 -10.95
C GLY A 513 -4.20 11.52 -12.01
N GLN A 514 -3.77 10.31 -11.66
CA GLN A 514 -3.20 9.35 -12.60
C GLN A 514 -4.27 8.38 -13.10
N PRO A 515 -4.30 8.02 -14.40
CA PRO A 515 -5.08 6.89 -14.88
C PRO A 515 -4.42 5.56 -14.50
N PHE A 516 -5.18 4.46 -14.53
CA PHE A 516 -4.59 3.13 -14.46
C PHE A 516 -3.77 2.80 -15.72
N LYS A 517 -2.78 1.92 -15.56
CA LYS A 517 -1.89 1.42 -16.62
C LYS A 517 -1.98 -0.10 -16.72
N PHE A 518 -1.73 -0.64 -17.91
CA PHE A 518 -1.82 -2.06 -18.20
C PHE A 518 -0.70 -2.47 -19.16
N GLN A 519 0.14 -3.41 -18.73
CA GLN A 519 1.19 -3.99 -19.57
C GLN A 519 0.70 -5.15 -20.48
N ARG A 520 -0.57 -5.56 -20.35
CA ARG A 520 -1.19 -6.68 -21.11
C ARG A 520 -2.72 -6.65 -21.06
N PRO A 521 -3.42 -7.23 -22.06
CA PRO A 521 -4.84 -7.54 -21.95
C PRO A 521 -5.10 -8.60 -20.87
N TYR A 522 -6.36 -8.76 -20.46
CA TYR A 522 -6.80 -9.85 -19.59
C TYR A 522 -6.86 -11.18 -20.38
N THR A 523 -6.22 -12.23 -19.88
CA THR A 523 -6.26 -13.60 -20.44
C THR A 523 -6.50 -14.65 -19.34
N SER A 524 -5.44 -15.35 -18.88
CA SER A 524 -5.42 -16.33 -17.79
C SER A 524 -4.07 -16.34 -17.03
N TYR A 525 -3.19 -15.38 -17.35
CA TYR A 525 -1.80 -15.32 -16.91
C TYR A 525 -1.64 -15.30 -15.38
N VAL A 526 -2.52 -14.62 -14.66
CA VAL A 526 -2.42 -14.49 -13.20
C VAL A 526 -2.66 -15.83 -12.52
N MET A 527 -3.65 -16.61 -12.97
CA MET A 527 -3.90 -17.94 -12.39
C MET A 527 -2.71 -18.87 -12.65
N GLU A 528 -2.22 -18.93 -13.88
CA GLU A 528 -1.09 -19.76 -14.27
C GLU A 528 0.16 -19.47 -13.42
N ASN A 529 0.38 -18.18 -13.10
CA ASN A 529 1.56 -17.69 -12.38
C ASN A 529 1.31 -17.42 -10.89
N VAL A 530 0.15 -17.82 -10.33
CA VAL A 530 -0.21 -17.53 -8.93
C VAL A 530 0.74 -18.21 -7.95
N LEU A 531 0.94 -17.62 -6.76
CA LEU A 531 1.91 -18.12 -5.79
C LEU A 531 1.20 -18.83 -4.63
N PHE A 532 1.59 -20.08 -4.36
CA PHE A 532 1.07 -20.85 -3.23
C PHE A 532 1.94 -20.65 -1.99
N LYS A 533 1.33 -20.58 -0.81
CA LYS A 533 2.05 -20.58 0.47
C LYS A 533 2.11 -21.99 1.01
N LEU A 534 3.32 -22.46 1.31
CA LEU A 534 3.59 -23.79 1.87
C LEU A 534 4.22 -23.73 3.27
N ALA A 535 4.66 -22.55 3.71
CA ALA A 535 4.71 -22.17 5.12
C ALA A 535 3.66 -21.07 5.42
N PRO A 536 3.12 -20.96 6.64
CA PRO A 536 2.11 -19.96 7.00
C PRO A 536 2.76 -18.59 7.28
N ALA A 537 3.41 -18.02 6.28
CA ALA A 537 4.24 -16.81 6.38
C ALA A 537 3.78 -15.71 5.42
N GLU A 538 4.05 -14.44 5.73
CA GLU A 538 3.99 -13.36 4.73
C GLU A 538 4.89 -13.74 3.53
N PHE A 539 4.44 -13.46 2.30
CA PHE A 539 4.99 -14.13 1.13
C PHE A 539 6.47 -13.80 0.89
N HIS A 540 6.91 -12.58 1.24
CA HIS A 540 8.29 -12.16 1.05
C HIS A 540 9.29 -12.92 1.95
N ALA A 541 8.81 -13.68 2.95
CA ALA A 541 9.61 -14.53 3.83
C ALA A 541 9.68 -16.01 3.41
N GLN A 542 8.86 -16.50 2.46
CA GLN A 542 8.72 -17.96 2.19
C GLN A 542 10.08 -18.65 1.92
N THR A 543 10.93 -18.05 1.08
CA THR A 543 12.29 -18.55 0.80
C THR A 543 13.26 -18.40 1.97
N ALA A 544 13.06 -17.44 2.86
CA ALA A 544 13.83 -17.32 4.10
C ALA A 544 13.46 -18.42 5.10
N VAL A 545 12.18 -18.81 5.15
CA VAL A 545 11.71 -19.97 5.93
C VAL A 545 12.27 -21.28 5.36
N GLU A 546 12.21 -21.49 4.03
CA GLU A 546 12.84 -22.64 3.38
C GLU A 546 14.35 -22.72 3.68
N ALA A 547 15.07 -21.60 3.59
CA ALA A 547 16.49 -21.54 3.92
C ALA A 547 16.77 -21.83 5.40
N ALA A 548 15.93 -21.33 6.31
CA ALA A 548 16.05 -21.55 7.75
C ALA A 548 15.79 -23.03 8.13
N VAL A 549 14.85 -23.71 7.48
CA VAL A 549 14.63 -25.16 7.67
C VAL A 549 15.85 -25.98 7.19
N GLN A 550 16.44 -25.63 6.04
CA GLN A 550 17.67 -26.29 5.57
C GLN A 550 18.87 -26.04 6.51
N LEU A 551 18.99 -24.82 7.06
CA LEU A 551 20.03 -24.49 8.04
C LEU A 551 19.82 -25.21 9.38
N TYR A 552 18.58 -25.39 9.82
CA TYR A 552 18.26 -26.20 11.00
C TYR A 552 18.75 -27.65 10.84
N ALA A 553 18.54 -28.27 9.68
CA ALA A 553 19.07 -29.61 9.40
C ALA A 553 20.60 -29.66 9.52
N LYS A 554 21.32 -28.71 8.90
CA LYS A 554 22.79 -28.58 9.03
C LYS A 554 23.26 -28.39 10.48
N LEU A 555 22.50 -27.65 11.30
CA LEU A 555 22.79 -27.50 12.74
C LEU A 555 22.64 -28.84 13.46
N GLN A 556 21.55 -29.59 13.24
CA GLN A 556 21.36 -30.91 13.85
C GLN A 556 22.44 -31.92 13.42
N GLU A 557 22.83 -31.94 12.15
CA GLU A 557 23.94 -32.76 11.63
C GLU A 557 25.29 -32.43 12.30
N ALA A 558 25.52 -31.15 12.64
CA ALA A 558 26.71 -30.70 13.36
C ALA A 558 26.63 -30.87 14.90
N GLY A 559 25.52 -31.39 15.45
CA GLY A 559 25.29 -31.47 16.89
C GLY A 559 25.08 -30.09 17.56
N LYS A 560 24.58 -29.11 16.80
CA LYS A 560 24.42 -27.70 17.15
C LYS A 560 22.96 -27.29 17.32
N THR A 561 22.74 -26.19 18.02
CA THR A 561 21.41 -25.65 18.37
C THR A 561 21.26 -24.18 17.98
N SER A 562 20.07 -23.60 18.22
CA SER A 562 19.84 -22.14 18.15
C SER A 562 20.79 -21.32 19.04
N ASP A 563 21.28 -21.93 20.12
CA ASP A 563 22.00 -21.23 21.17
C ASP A 563 23.49 -21.09 20.83
N ASP A 564 24.00 -21.99 19.97
CA ASP A 564 25.30 -21.92 19.30
C ASP A 564 25.41 -20.78 18.28
N ILE A 565 24.29 -20.21 17.83
CA ILE A 565 24.29 -19.14 16.81
C ILE A 565 24.76 -17.83 17.43
N LYS A 566 25.80 -17.23 16.83
CA LYS A 566 26.37 -15.94 17.20
C LYS A 566 25.73 -14.78 16.42
N SER A 567 25.61 -14.91 15.11
CA SER A 567 24.94 -13.92 14.26
C SER A 567 24.20 -14.58 13.09
N VAL A 568 23.14 -13.92 12.63
CA VAL A 568 22.33 -14.35 11.48
C VAL A 568 22.26 -13.20 10.49
N LYS A 569 22.69 -13.43 9.25
CA LYS A 569 22.61 -12.43 8.18
C LYS A 569 21.59 -12.88 7.13
N ILE A 570 20.64 -11.99 6.84
CA ILE A 570 19.54 -12.22 5.89
C ILE A 570 19.67 -11.18 4.77
N ARG A 571 19.93 -11.63 3.54
CA ARG A 571 19.90 -10.78 2.33
C ARG A 571 18.56 -10.99 1.61
N THR A 572 17.87 -9.92 1.24
CA THR A 572 16.47 -9.97 0.76
C THR A 572 16.11 -8.82 -0.18
N GLN A 573 14.96 -8.85 -0.85
CA GLN A 573 14.46 -7.73 -1.68
C GLN A 573 13.94 -6.52 -0.87
N GLU A 574 13.95 -5.32 -1.46
CA GLU A 574 13.44 -4.05 -0.87
C GLU A 574 12.05 -4.21 -0.23
N ALA A 575 11.15 -4.94 -0.90
CA ALA A 575 9.80 -5.17 -0.42
C ALA A 575 9.80 -5.89 0.95
N ALA A 576 10.65 -6.90 1.15
CA ALA A 576 10.75 -7.58 2.45
C ALA A 576 11.27 -6.63 3.54
N VAL A 577 12.30 -5.83 3.22
CA VAL A 577 12.86 -4.83 4.13
C VAL A 577 11.78 -3.82 4.56
N ARG A 578 10.95 -3.35 3.62
CA ARG A 578 9.90 -2.35 3.86
C ARG A 578 8.63 -2.88 4.53
N ILE A 579 8.27 -4.14 4.35
CA ILE A 579 7.01 -4.71 4.87
C ILE A 579 7.20 -5.45 6.20
N ILE A 580 8.22 -6.32 6.26
CA ILE A 580 8.32 -7.37 7.29
C ILE A 580 9.61 -7.35 8.12
N SER A 581 10.59 -6.51 7.82
CA SER A 581 11.73 -6.33 8.73
C SER A 581 11.27 -5.55 9.98
N LYS A 582 11.23 -6.22 11.15
CA LYS A 582 10.75 -5.64 12.41
C LYS A 582 11.68 -5.97 13.58
N GLN A 583 12.09 -4.94 14.32
CA GLN A 583 12.85 -5.04 15.57
C GLN A 583 11.97 -4.72 16.78
N GLY A 584 12.42 -5.13 17.98
CA GLY A 584 11.69 -4.91 19.23
C GLY A 584 10.54 -5.89 19.46
N LYS A 585 9.67 -5.55 20.43
CA LYS A 585 8.57 -6.40 20.91
C LYS A 585 7.46 -6.55 19.86
N LEU A 586 7.04 -7.79 19.64
CA LEU A 586 5.90 -8.18 18.79
C LEU A 586 4.69 -8.49 19.66
N ASN A 587 3.57 -7.79 19.45
CA ASN A 587 2.52 -7.68 20.48
C ASN A 587 1.31 -8.58 20.25
N ASN A 588 1.22 -9.24 19.08
CA ASN A 588 0.12 -10.11 18.69
C ASN A 588 0.52 -10.99 17.48
N TYR A 589 -0.35 -11.92 17.09
CA TYR A 589 -0.20 -12.80 15.92
C TYR A 589 0.21 -12.04 14.64
N ALA A 590 -0.48 -10.94 14.30
CA ALA A 590 -0.25 -10.16 13.08
C ALA A 590 1.01 -9.27 13.15
N ASP A 591 1.61 -9.11 14.33
CA ASP A 591 2.96 -8.55 14.42
C ASP A 591 4.02 -9.58 13.98
N ARG A 592 3.82 -10.85 14.37
CA ARG A 592 4.77 -11.97 14.21
C ARG A 592 4.74 -12.58 12.81
N ASP A 593 3.55 -12.82 12.26
CA ASP A 593 3.39 -13.33 10.88
C ASP A 593 3.84 -12.33 9.81
N HIS A 594 4.07 -11.06 10.20
CA HIS A 594 4.69 -10.00 9.40
C HIS A 594 6.05 -9.56 10.01
N CYS A 595 6.80 -10.48 10.62
CA CYS A 595 8.18 -10.25 11.06
C CYS A 595 9.13 -11.29 10.44
N LEU A 596 9.97 -10.86 9.50
CA LEU A 596 10.98 -11.70 8.82
C LEU A 596 11.90 -12.37 9.83
N GLN A 597 12.35 -11.61 10.84
CA GLN A 597 13.20 -12.11 11.92
C GLN A 597 12.49 -13.22 12.72
N TYR A 598 11.21 -13.07 13.02
CA TYR A 598 10.43 -14.10 13.73
C TYR A 598 10.25 -15.37 12.89
N MET A 599 9.87 -15.20 11.62
CA MET A 599 9.65 -16.29 10.67
C MET A 599 10.94 -17.06 10.32
N VAL A 600 12.13 -16.46 10.48
CA VAL A 600 13.42 -17.16 10.37
C VAL A 600 13.86 -17.77 11.72
N ALA A 601 13.58 -17.12 12.86
CA ALA A 601 13.99 -17.60 14.17
C ALA A 601 13.31 -18.91 14.56
N VAL A 602 12.00 -19.04 14.32
CA VAL A 602 11.23 -20.24 14.73
C VAL A 602 11.70 -21.52 14.02
N PRO A 603 11.92 -21.55 12.68
CA PRO A 603 12.55 -22.69 12.02
C PRO A 603 13.98 -22.99 12.49
N LEU A 604 14.79 -21.98 12.78
CA LEU A 604 16.14 -22.19 13.33
C LEU A 604 16.14 -22.79 14.75
N ILE A 605 15.01 -22.71 15.47
CA ILE A 605 14.82 -23.29 16.80
C ILE A 605 14.20 -24.70 16.74
N LYS A 606 13.25 -24.96 15.81
CA LYS A 606 12.45 -26.20 15.79
C LYS A 606 12.16 -26.83 14.41
N GLY A 607 12.92 -26.46 13.38
CA GLY A 607 12.85 -27.07 12.03
C GLY A 607 11.54 -26.91 11.26
N SER A 608 10.62 -26.06 11.72
CA SER A 608 9.25 -25.92 11.17
C SER A 608 8.69 -24.53 11.43
N LEU A 609 7.60 -24.17 10.74
CA LEU A 609 6.80 -22.96 10.98
C LEU A 609 5.32 -23.28 10.74
N GLU A 610 4.47 -22.98 11.72
CA GLU A 610 3.09 -23.47 11.83
C GLU A 610 2.15 -22.36 12.34
N PRO A 611 0.84 -22.38 12.05
CA PRO A 611 -0.08 -21.32 12.47
C PRO A 611 -0.16 -21.11 13.99
N GLY A 612 0.07 -22.19 14.76
CA GLY A 612 0.12 -22.12 16.23
C GLY A 612 1.33 -21.37 16.78
N ASP A 613 2.41 -21.23 16.01
CA ASP A 613 3.66 -20.63 16.49
C ASP A 613 3.53 -19.12 16.72
N TYR A 614 2.56 -18.46 16.07
CA TYR A 614 2.33 -17.02 16.24
C TYR A 614 1.45 -16.67 17.46
N THR A 615 1.00 -17.66 18.23
CA THR A 615 0.25 -17.45 19.48
C THR A 615 1.11 -16.76 20.54
N ASP A 616 0.47 -16.09 21.51
CA ASP A 616 1.19 -15.46 22.63
C ASP A 616 1.85 -16.50 23.56
N GLU A 617 1.33 -17.73 23.58
CA GLU A 617 1.88 -18.86 24.32
C GLU A 617 3.21 -19.34 23.70
N PHE A 618 3.22 -19.69 22.40
CA PHE A 618 4.47 -20.11 21.73
C PHE A 618 5.49 -18.97 21.66
N ALA A 619 5.04 -17.73 21.42
CA ALA A 619 5.90 -16.55 21.40
C ALA A 619 6.48 -16.15 22.77
N SER A 620 6.20 -16.89 23.85
CA SER A 620 6.83 -16.70 25.16
C SER A 620 8.20 -17.39 25.30
N ASP A 621 8.62 -18.24 24.35
CA ASP A 621 9.96 -18.85 24.35
C ASP A 621 11.06 -17.77 24.22
N PRO A 622 11.89 -17.56 25.25
CA PRO A 622 12.88 -16.49 25.26
C PRO A 622 13.96 -16.64 24.18
N ARG A 623 14.16 -17.85 23.64
CA ARG A 623 15.13 -18.11 22.56
C ARG A 623 14.73 -17.38 21.27
N ILE A 624 13.44 -17.17 21.03
CA ILE A 624 12.95 -16.52 19.82
C ILE A 624 13.45 -15.06 19.78
N ASP A 625 13.18 -14.28 20.82
CA ASP A 625 13.60 -12.87 20.85
C ASP A 625 15.13 -12.73 20.98
N ALA A 626 15.78 -13.59 21.77
CA ALA A 626 17.24 -13.62 21.86
C ALA A 626 17.96 -14.00 20.55
N LEU A 627 17.29 -14.75 19.65
CA LEU A 627 17.79 -15.04 18.30
C LEU A 627 17.45 -13.93 17.30
N ARG A 628 16.28 -13.29 17.44
CA ARG A 628 15.89 -12.11 16.64
C ARG A 628 16.82 -10.91 16.85
N GLU A 629 17.35 -10.72 18.06
CA GLU A 629 18.35 -9.68 18.35
C GLU A 629 19.70 -9.90 17.63
N LYS A 630 20.00 -11.14 17.23
CA LYS A 630 21.21 -11.51 16.46
C LYS A 630 21.05 -11.34 14.94
N MET A 631 19.88 -10.88 14.46
CA MET A 631 19.54 -10.83 13.03
C MET A 631 19.79 -9.48 12.36
N LEU A 632 20.65 -9.49 11.34
CA LEU A 632 20.86 -8.37 10.42
C LEU A 632 20.14 -8.65 9.08
N VAL A 633 19.21 -7.77 8.71
CA VAL A 633 18.51 -7.81 7.42
C VAL A 633 19.07 -6.73 6.49
N GLU A 634 19.52 -7.12 5.31
CA GLU A 634 20.08 -6.24 4.27
C GLU A 634 19.33 -6.40 2.94
N GLU A 635 19.22 -5.30 2.19
CA GLU A 635 18.77 -5.36 0.79
C GLU A 635 19.88 -5.93 -0.10
N GLU A 636 19.55 -6.91 -0.95
CA GLU A 636 20.37 -7.34 -2.06
C GLU A 636 19.76 -6.81 -3.38
N PRO A 637 20.42 -5.85 -4.06
CA PRO A 637 19.90 -5.23 -5.28
C PRO A 637 19.48 -6.20 -6.40
N ARG A 638 20.11 -7.39 -6.50
CA ARG A 638 19.68 -8.45 -7.43
C ARG A 638 18.24 -8.91 -7.11
N TYR A 639 17.95 -9.20 -5.85
CA TYR A 639 16.61 -9.64 -5.46
C TYR A 639 15.56 -8.54 -5.70
N THR A 640 15.91 -7.28 -5.46
CA THR A 640 15.02 -6.14 -5.77
C THR A 640 14.72 -5.99 -7.27
N SER A 641 15.68 -6.23 -8.18
CA SER A 641 15.40 -6.17 -9.62
C SER A 641 14.61 -7.38 -10.11
N GLU A 642 15.01 -8.59 -9.71
CA GLU A 642 14.43 -9.84 -10.21
C GLU A 642 13.00 -10.11 -9.68
N TYR A 643 12.63 -9.50 -8.55
CA TYR A 643 11.26 -9.41 -8.05
C TYR A 643 10.33 -8.61 -8.98
N LEU A 644 10.85 -7.57 -9.66
CA LEU A 644 10.08 -6.71 -10.57
C LEU A 644 10.10 -7.18 -12.03
N GLU A 645 11.10 -7.96 -12.43
CA GLU A 645 11.22 -8.51 -13.80
C GLU A 645 10.04 -9.48 -14.11
N PRO A 646 9.14 -9.16 -15.08
CA PRO A 646 7.90 -9.93 -15.27
C PRO A 646 8.09 -11.41 -15.65
N GLU A 647 9.24 -11.74 -16.23
CA GLU A 647 9.64 -13.10 -16.62
C GLU A 647 10.24 -13.90 -15.44
N LYS A 648 10.71 -13.23 -14.38
CA LYS A 648 11.27 -13.87 -13.18
C LYS A 648 10.26 -13.89 -12.05
N ARG A 649 9.89 -12.71 -11.53
CA ARG A 649 9.11 -12.51 -10.30
C ARG A 649 9.69 -13.29 -9.11
N SER A 650 11.02 -13.25 -8.94
CA SER A 650 11.69 -13.96 -7.85
C SER A 650 11.33 -13.36 -6.48
N ILE A 651 11.42 -14.18 -5.44
CA ILE A 651 11.19 -13.76 -4.04
C ILE A 651 12.43 -14.21 -3.28
N GLY A 652 13.56 -13.61 -3.62
CA GLY A 652 14.87 -14.12 -3.26
C GLY A 652 15.30 -13.80 -1.82
N ASN A 653 15.62 -14.83 -1.05
CA ASN A 653 16.27 -14.67 0.24
C ASN A 653 17.55 -15.51 0.31
N SER A 654 18.53 -15.01 1.06
CA SER A 654 19.70 -15.77 1.47
C SER A 654 19.93 -15.62 2.97
N VAL A 655 20.07 -16.73 3.68
CA VAL A 655 20.31 -16.79 5.13
C VAL A 655 21.68 -17.42 5.38
N GLU A 656 22.48 -16.75 6.21
CA GLU A 656 23.89 -17.04 6.51
C GLU A 656 24.07 -17.03 8.03
N LEU A 657 24.74 -18.05 8.60
CA LEU A 657 24.89 -18.24 10.04
C LEU A 657 26.36 -18.22 10.47
N GLU A 658 26.67 -17.43 11.48
CA GLU A 658 27.94 -17.48 12.22
C GLU A 658 27.69 -18.14 13.59
N LEU A 659 28.55 -19.06 14.00
CA LEU A 659 28.46 -19.76 15.29
C LEU A 659 29.42 -19.17 16.35
N ASN A 660 29.15 -19.47 17.62
CA ASN A 660 29.93 -18.99 18.76
C ASN A 660 31.40 -19.46 18.76
N ASP A 661 31.69 -20.60 18.12
CA ASP A 661 33.05 -21.12 17.93
C ASP A 661 33.80 -20.49 16.72
N GLY A 662 33.15 -19.60 15.97
CA GLY A 662 33.71 -18.95 14.79
C GLY A 662 33.50 -19.71 13.48
N THR A 663 32.81 -20.84 13.49
CA THR A 663 32.37 -21.52 12.26
C THR A 663 31.29 -20.69 11.56
N THR A 664 31.42 -20.52 10.24
CA THR A 664 30.33 -19.98 9.39
C THR A 664 29.74 -21.12 8.58
N LEU A 665 28.41 -21.23 8.56
CA LEU A 665 27.69 -22.18 7.70
C LEU A 665 27.38 -21.52 6.35
N ASP A 666 27.64 -22.25 5.26
CA ASP A 666 27.40 -21.77 3.89
C ASP A 666 25.98 -21.24 3.71
N ALA A 667 25.90 -20.01 3.23
CA ALA A 667 24.66 -19.26 3.06
C ALA A 667 23.68 -20.01 2.13
N VAL A 668 22.51 -20.35 2.66
CA VAL A 668 21.44 -20.98 1.85
C VAL A 668 20.69 -19.87 1.16
N ALA A 669 20.79 -19.82 -0.17
CA ALA A 669 20.14 -18.83 -1.04
C ALA A 669 19.08 -19.50 -1.92
N ILE A 670 17.85 -18.96 -1.91
CA ILE A 670 16.70 -19.50 -2.62
C ILE A 670 15.99 -18.36 -3.32
N ASP A 671 16.03 -18.35 -4.66
CA ASP A 671 15.46 -17.30 -5.51
C ASP A 671 13.94 -17.45 -5.70
N TYR A 672 13.44 -18.69 -5.73
CA TYR A 672 12.03 -19.01 -5.98
C TYR A 672 11.49 -19.92 -4.86
N PRO A 673 10.45 -19.50 -4.13
CA PRO A 673 9.83 -20.36 -3.13
C PRO A 673 9.15 -21.56 -3.78
N VAL A 674 8.99 -22.64 -3.03
CA VAL A 674 8.48 -23.91 -3.58
C VAL A 674 7.09 -23.77 -4.20
N GLY A 675 6.22 -22.89 -3.67
CA GLY A 675 4.92 -22.58 -4.26
C GLY A 675 4.92 -21.66 -5.49
N HIS A 676 6.08 -21.29 -6.03
CA HIS A 676 6.21 -20.47 -7.25
C HIS A 676 5.87 -21.27 -8.51
N ALA A 677 5.45 -20.59 -9.58
CA ALA A 677 5.08 -21.22 -10.86
C ALA A 677 6.22 -22.02 -11.52
N ARG A 678 7.48 -21.73 -11.16
CA ARG A 678 8.69 -22.43 -11.62
C ARG A 678 9.01 -23.73 -10.86
N ARG A 679 8.30 -24.03 -9.76
CA ARG A 679 8.52 -25.19 -8.88
C ARG A 679 7.23 -26.00 -8.64
N ARG A 680 6.26 -25.92 -9.57
CA ARG A 680 4.92 -26.55 -9.44
C ARG A 680 4.98 -28.04 -9.13
N ASP A 681 5.88 -28.78 -9.77
CA ASP A 681 6.00 -30.24 -9.58
C ASP A 681 6.44 -30.61 -8.15
N GLU A 682 7.25 -29.76 -7.51
CA GLU A 682 7.59 -29.84 -6.08
C GLU A 682 6.41 -29.39 -5.21
N ALA A 683 5.66 -28.37 -5.65
CA ALA A 683 4.56 -27.77 -4.91
C ALA A 683 3.34 -28.69 -4.76
N VAL A 684 2.91 -29.38 -5.83
CA VAL A 684 1.68 -30.20 -5.84
C VAL A 684 1.61 -31.23 -4.69
N PRO A 685 2.62 -32.08 -4.42
CA PRO A 685 2.56 -33.02 -3.29
C PRO A 685 2.57 -32.31 -1.92
N LEU A 686 3.14 -31.10 -1.83
CA LEU A 686 3.14 -30.30 -0.61
C LEU A 686 1.79 -29.60 -0.39
N ILE A 687 1.11 -29.13 -1.43
CA ILE A 687 -0.28 -28.63 -1.38
C ILE A 687 -1.21 -29.76 -0.94
N ALA A 688 -1.04 -30.97 -1.49
CA ALA A 688 -1.79 -32.15 -1.07
C ALA A 688 -1.57 -32.49 0.43
N SER A 689 -0.32 -32.39 0.89
CA SER A 689 0.05 -32.64 2.29
C SER A 689 -0.51 -31.57 3.24
N LYS A 690 -0.46 -30.30 2.84
CA LYS A 690 -1.07 -29.15 3.54
C LYS A 690 -2.58 -29.32 3.67
N LEU A 691 -3.27 -29.64 2.58
CA LEU A 691 -4.71 -29.90 2.60
C LEU A 691 -5.06 -31.08 3.51
N LYS A 692 -4.35 -32.21 3.40
CA LYS A 692 -4.55 -33.38 4.27
C LYS A 692 -4.39 -33.03 5.76
N LYS A 693 -3.45 -32.14 6.11
CA LYS A 693 -3.28 -31.63 7.47
C LYS A 693 -4.46 -30.78 7.92
N HIS A 694 -4.91 -29.83 7.10
CA HIS A 694 -5.98 -28.90 7.46
C HIS A 694 -7.34 -29.57 7.62
N LEU A 695 -7.63 -30.62 6.86
CA LEU A 695 -8.89 -31.38 6.99
C LEU A 695 -8.96 -32.26 8.26
N ALA A 696 -7.86 -32.40 9.02
CA ALA A 696 -7.85 -33.17 10.25
C ALA A 696 -8.80 -32.56 11.31
N ASP A 697 -9.26 -33.41 12.24
CA ASP A 697 -10.09 -33.07 13.41
C ASP A 697 -11.50 -32.50 13.14
N ILE A 698 -11.79 -32.05 11.91
CA ILE A 698 -13.10 -31.49 11.50
C ILE A 698 -13.93 -32.50 10.70
N TYR A 699 -13.30 -33.29 9.82
CA TYR A 699 -13.99 -34.26 8.95
C TYR A 699 -13.62 -35.71 9.30
N ASN A 700 -14.52 -36.65 8.99
CA ASN A 700 -14.21 -38.08 9.10
C ASN A 700 -13.32 -38.58 7.94
N GLU A 701 -12.72 -39.77 8.06
CA GLU A 701 -11.81 -40.31 7.02
C GLU A 701 -12.46 -40.40 5.64
N GLN A 702 -13.72 -40.82 5.54
CA GLN A 702 -14.42 -40.97 4.26
C GLN A 702 -14.70 -39.61 3.59
N GLN A 703 -15.00 -38.56 4.35
CA GLN A 703 -15.09 -37.19 3.85
C GLN A 703 -13.71 -36.69 3.38
N LYS A 704 -12.66 -36.91 4.20
CA LYS A 704 -11.28 -36.53 3.86
C LYS A 704 -10.79 -37.17 2.58
N ASP A 705 -10.96 -38.48 2.41
CA ASP A 705 -10.54 -39.19 1.20
C ASP A 705 -11.33 -38.72 -0.03
N ASN A 706 -12.63 -38.46 0.11
CA ASN A 706 -13.44 -37.89 -0.98
C ASN A 706 -12.96 -36.50 -1.41
N ILE A 707 -12.56 -35.63 -0.47
CA ILE A 707 -12.00 -34.30 -0.78
C ILE A 707 -10.61 -34.44 -1.42
N LEU A 708 -9.73 -35.28 -0.86
CA LEU A 708 -8.35 -35.44 -1.32
C LEU A 708 -8.26 -36.06 -2.73
N GLN A 709 -9.20 -36.93 -3.11
CA GLN A 709 -9.31 -37.45 -4.48
C GLN A 709 -9.50 -36.35 -5.53
N LEU A 710 -10.12 -35.22 -5.19
CA LEU A 710 -10.38 -34.10 -6.11
C LEU A 710 -9.09 -33.32 -6.48
N LEU A 711 -7.96 -33.57 -5.81
CA LEU A 711 -6.66 -33.01 -6.21
C LEU A 711 -6.19 -33.59 -7.56
N THR A 712 -6.44 -34.88 -7.81
CA THR A 712 -6.02 -35.60 -9.01
C THR A 712 -7.17 -35.85 -9.99
N ASP A 713 -8.38 -36.10 -9.49
CA ASP A 713 -9.58 -36.32 -10.31
C ASP A 713 -10.24 -35.00 -10.74
N HIS A 714 -9.61 -34.34 -11.71
CA HIS A 714 -10.12 -33.11 -12.31
C HIS A 714 -11.49 -33.32 -12.96
N ASP A 715 -11.67 -34.47 -13.61
CA ASP A 715 -12.80 -34.78 -14.48
C ASP A 715 -14.10 -35.02 -13.71
N ARG A 716 -14.01 -35.61 -12.50
CA ARG A 716 -15.09 -35.65 -11.51
C ARG A 716 -15.37 -34.28 -10.91
N LEU A 717 -14.31 -33.53 -10.55
CA LEU A 717 -14.48 -32.22 -9.91
C LEU A 717 -15.26 -31.26 -10.80
N VAL A 718 -14.83 -31.03 -12.04
CA VAL A 718 -15.43 -29.99 -12.91
C VAL A 718 -16.90 -30.26 -13.26
N LYS A 719 -17.32 -31.53 -13.28
CA LYS A 719 -18.70 -31.96 -13.54
C LYS A 719 -19.60 -31.95 -12.30
N MET A 720 -19.03 -31.81 -11.11
CA MET A 720 -19.77 -31.84 -9.85
C MET A 720 -20.68 -30.60 -9.70
N PRO A 721 -21.96 -30.76 -9.33
CA PRO A 721 -22.83 -29.65 -8.94
C PRO A 721 -22.25 -28.88 -7.75
N VAL A 722 -22.30 -27.53 -7.78
CA VAL A 722 -21.71 -26.72 -6.71
C VAL A 722 -22.41 -26.96 -5.36
N ASN A 723 -23.71 -27.22 -5.34
CA ASN A 723 -24.41 -27.55 -4.10
C ASN A 723 -23.92 -28.88 -3.49
N GLU A 724 -23.65 -29.90 -4.30
CA GLU A 724 -23.10 -31.19 -3.85
C GLU A 724 -21.64 -31.05 -3.41
N PHE A 725 -20.84 -30.26 -4.13
CA PHE A 725 -19.49 -29.91 -3.73
C PHE A 725 -19.49 -29.20 -2.37
N MET A 726 -20.31 -28.16 -2.18
CA MET A 726 -20.41 -27.44 -0.92
C MET A 726 -21.04 -28.28 0.21
N ASP A 727 -21.83 -29.30 -0.11
CA ASP A 727 -22.33 -30.28 0.85
C ASP A 727 -21.25 -31.28 1.29
N LEU A 728 -20.25 -31.59 0.45
CA LEU A 728 -19.06 -32.36 0.86
C LEU A 728 -18.15 -31.58 1.84
N TRP A 729 -18.14 -30.25 1.77
CA TRP A 729 -17.46 -29.37 2.73
C TRP A 729 -18.38 -28.85 3.85
N ALA A 730 -19.62 -29.30 3.93
CA ALA A 730 -20.48 -29.03 5.08
C ALA A 730 -20.08 -29.93 6.26
N LYS A 731 -20.49 -29.54 7.46
CA LYS A 731 -20.35 -30.35 8.67
C LYS A 731 -21.53 -31.30 8.85
#